data_AF-A0A2T6KVQ3-F1
#
_entry.id   AF-A0A2T6KVQ3-F1
#
_cell.length_a   1.000
_cell.length_b   1.000
_cell.length_c   1.000
_cell.angle_alpha   90.00
_cell.angle_beta   90.00
_cell.angle_gamma   90.00
#
_symmetry.space_group_name_H-M   'P 1'
#
loop_
_entity.id
_entity.type
_entity.pdbx_description
1 polymer ?
#
loop_
_entity_poly.entity_id
_entity_poly.type
_entity_poly.pdbx_seq_one_letter_code
_entity_poly.pdbx_strand_id
1 'polypeptide(L)'
;MKSIQARAHARHQTAFAALAATALVGAALVATPTASAHDGEAHDVAAAAATDWANYEKILLTKDVGEPIDMAVLPDQRVLHTARNGDVRLTDPATGVTRVVNTLDVYANSEDGLQGIALAPDFATSNEVYLVYAPRDADGDGETDTPTGNAPNTLPAGEDASYWDRWLGVNRLSKFTWTGDALDPASEQPILDVTTQRGQCCHVGADIDFDGEGYLYLSTGDNTPAGTPGASGYAPNNDAPNMNPGFDSRRGAGNTNDLRGKILRIDVKDEIPAGAPPGAGSTYDIPEGNLFAPGTEGTRPEIFVMGVRNPFRIEVDPETSSLSWGDYGPDAAAANADRGPMGYVEWNVVGLDDPHNSGWPYCHGPNAAYNEWNFETATPREFFDCAAPQNSSRWNTGLIDLPPSRAATVYYGDQPGQQPRDELVNFGSGSGQAPMGGPVYHYDAENTAPGKLPSVWDGKAFFGEFSQDYYAAFSVDWSTFEVGEIENFFPNADLQAAGMPINDNPMDLEFGPDGSLYVLEYGDGFFRANPDAGLYRIDYAEGNKAPQASFTATPESSSSAPLEVAFDASASSDPDGDALTYEWDVDGDGTFDLTGPEVTHTYTELGVYTARLRVTDGSGKRTLTSTSISVGNQAPEITVDLPADGGFFDWGDDVPFQVSTEDAEDGTETVCTRVAWSYGLGHDQHAHPEVSGTGCTGVFPTDPNSPEHGAGAHLYGAVVITYTDNGANGLPPAAGEATLRLNPKLQEAEHATLEGAEVVEDEAASAGAYVAGLGKRDSLAMERVSLSGINSATASVRGRGTLQLRWGSPTAKPFATAKVNARTWRDVGLSFRDRERTGTLYITATGGLDLDTVTMVGEGVGTPPPAEQNSTGPSGAARTEGEQ
;
A
#
# COMPACT_ATOMS: atom_id res chain seq x y z
N MET A 1 -29.74 7.50 -61.71
CA MET A 1 -31.04 7.72 -62.36
C MET A 1 -32.15 7.33 -61.38
N LYS A 2 -33.35 7.92 -61.55
CA LYS A 2 -34.71 7.35 -61.42
C LYS A 2 -34.87 5.88 -60.91
N SER A 3 -35.90 5.50 -60.15
CA SER A 3 -37.01 6.27 -59.54
C SER A 3 -37.99 5.42 -58.68
N ILE A 4 -38.34 5.90 -57.47
CA ILE A 4 -39.70 6.26 -56.97
C ILE A 4 -40.80 5.17 -56.72
N GLN A 5 -41.45 5.29 -55.54
CA GLN A 5 -42.76 4.75 -55.06
C GLN A 5 -42.90 3.22 -54.86
N ALA A 6 -43.48 2.67 -53.77
CA ALA A 6 -44.32 3.11 -52.62
C ALA A 6 -45.86 3.18 -52.80
N ARG A 7 -46.57 2.41 -51.93
CA ARG A 7 -47.95 2.54 -51.39
C ARG A 7 -48.19 1.34 -50.43
N ALA A 8 -48.71 1.40 -49.20
CA ALA A 8 -49.55 2.33 -48.43
C ALA A 8 -51.08 2.20 -48.58
N HIS A 9 -51.79 2.50 -47.47
CA HIS A 9 -53.25 2.55 -47.21
C HIS A 9 -53.96 1.25 -46.80
N ALA A 10 -55.04 1.26 -45.99
CA ALA A 10 -55.61 2.24 -45.00
C ALA A 10 -56.79 1.53 -44.25
N ARG A 11 -57.41 2.01 -43.15
CA ARG A 11 -58.38 3.14 -43.04
C ARG A 11 -58.87 3.27 -41.56
N HIS A 12 -58.96 4.47 -40.95
CA HIS A 12 -60.09 5.45 -40.94
C HIS A 12 -61.37 5.00 -40.16
N GLN A 13 -62.12 5.84 -39.42
CA GLN A 13 -61.93 7.20 -38.83
C GLN A 13 -63.20 7.59 -38.00
N THR A 14 -63.37 8.89 -37.65
CA THR A 14 -64.61 9.64 -37.27
C THR A 14 -65.03 9.72 -35.78
N ALA A 15 -65.61 10.83 -35.26
CA ALA A 15 -65.62 12.24 -35.72
C ALA A 15 -66.13 13.28 -34.66
N PHE A 16 -65.58 14.51 -34.76
CA PHE A 16 -66.14 15.86 -34.50
C PHE A 16 -67.44 16.13 -33.68
N ALA A 17 -67.37 17.14 -32.78
CA ALA A 17 -68.09 18.44 -32.92
C ALA A 17 -67.57 19.54 -31.94
N ALA A 18 -68.05 20.79 -32.03
CA ALA A 18 -67.38 21.86 -32.80
C ALA A 18 -68.18 23.20 -32.92
N LEU A 19 -68.21 24.08 -31.91
CA LEU A 19 -68.69 25.49 -31.99
C LEU A 19 -68.07 26.34 -30.85
N ALA A 20 -67.51 27.57 -30.96
CA ALA A 20 -67.60 28.73 -31.89
C ALA A 20 -68.72 29.75 -31.54
N ALA A 21 -68.52 31.09 -31.54
CA ALA A 21 -67.32 31.94 -31.69
C ALA A 21 -67.63 33.45 -31.40
N THR A 22 -66.62 34.33 -31.58
CA THR A 22 -66.66 35.81 -31.80
C THR A 22 -67.06 36.69 -30.60
N ALA A 23 -66.60 37.95 -30.41
CA ALA A 23 -65.80 38.93 -31.19
C ALA A 23 -65.31 40.06 -30.22
N LEU A 24 -64.46 41.08 -30.46
CA LEU A 24 -63.44 41.56 -31.45
C LEU A 24 -62.85 42.87 -30.81
N VAL A 25 -61.64 43.42 -31.01
CA VAL A 25 -60.39 43.08 -31.73
C VAL A 25 -59.24 43.95 -31.14
N GLY A 26 -57.95 43.65 -31.38
CA GLY A 26 -56.80 44.49 -30.97
C GLY A 26 -55.51 44.13 -31.74
N ALA A 27 -54.69 45.12 -32.10
CA ALA A 27 -53.58 44.95 -33.05
C ALA A 27 -52.40 44.11 -32.51
N ALA A 28 -51.79 43.30 -33.38
CA ALA A 28 -50.59 42.54 -33.07
C ALA A 28 -49.30 43.35 -33.30
N LEU A 29 -48.38 43.30 -32.33
CA LEU A 29 -46.94 43.41 -32.59
C LEU A 29 -46.31 42.04 -32.37
N VAL A 30 -45.25 41.73 -33.13
CA VAL A 30 -44.44 40.54 -32.88
C VAL A 30 -43.49 40.85 -31.72
N ALA A 31 -43.67 40.14 -30.61
CA ALA A 31 -42.66 39.99 -29.58
C ALA A 31 -42.17 38.54 -29.60
N THR A 32 -40.86 38.35 -29.65
CA THR A 32 -40.23 37.04 -29.40
C THR A 32 -40.48 36.66 -27.94
N PRO A 33 -40.78 35.38 -27.61
CA PRO A 33 -40.69 34.93 -26.24
C PRO A 33 -39.24 35.11 -25.77
N THR A 34 -39.05 35.73 -24.61
CA THR A 34 -37.77 35.70 -23.91
C THR A 34 -37.48 34.26 -23.51
N ALA A 35 -36.28 33.76 -23.80
CA ALA A 35 -35.80 32.56 -23.12
C ALA A 35 -35.72 32.88 -21.61
N SER A 36 -36.23 31.97 -20.78
CA SER A 36 -35.77 31.91 -19.40
C SER A 36 -34.30 31.49 -19.42
N ALA A 37 -33.46 32.16 -18.62
CA ALA A 37 -32.18 31.55 -18.25
C ALA A 37 -32.48 30.31 -17.39
N HIS A 38 -31.61 29.29 -17.49
CA HIS A 38 -31.62 28.14 -16.60
C HIS A 38 -30.83 28.44 -15.32
N ASP A 39 -31.07 27.65 -14.28
CA ASP A 39 -30.50 27.81 -12.94
C ASP A 39 -29.00 27.43 -12.89
N GLY A 40 -28.12 28.30 -13.37
CA GLY A 40 -26.66 28.12 -13.24
C GLY A 40 -26.14 28.43 -11.84
N GLU A 41 -26.47 29.62 -11.31
CA GLU A 41 -25.92 30.16 -10.05
C GLU A 41 -26.20 29.30 -8.80
N ALA A 42 -27.13 28.34 -8.86
CA ALA A 42 -27.42 27.43 -7.76
C ALA A 42 -26.46 26.22 -7.71
N HIS A 43 -26.08 25.67 -8.86
CA HIS A 43 -25.13 24.55 -8.95
C HIS A 43 -23.71 25.03 -8.65
N ASP A 44 -23.31 26.17 -9.21
CA ASP A 44 -21.99 26.79 -8.98
C ASP A 44 -21.71 27.04 -7.49
N VAL A 45 -22.74 27.43 -6.71
CA VAL A 45 -22.63 27.69 -5.26
C VAL A 45 -22.63 26.39 -4.45
N ALA A 46 -23.37 25.36 -4.85
CA ALA A 46 -23.38 24.07 -4.17
C ALA A 46 -22.03 23.34 -4.32
N ALA A 47 -21.45 23.34 -5.52
CA ALA A 47 -20.12 22.79 -5.76
C ALA A 47 -19.04 23.54 -4.93
N ALA A 48 -19.05 24.87 -4.97
CA ALA A 48 -18.08 25.70 -4.23
C ALA A 48 -18.17 25.56 -2.70
N ALA A 49 -19.31 25.13 -2.14
CA ALA A 49 -19.46 24.85 -0.71
C ALA A 49 -19.02 23.43 -0.31
N ALA A 50 -19.00 22.49 -1.26
CA ALA A 50 -18.54 21.12 -1.05
C ALA A 50 -17.03 20.96 -1.26
N THR A 51 -16.38 21.85 -2.03
CA THR A 51 -14.91 21.97 -2.06
C THR A 51 -14.39 23.00 -1.05
N ASP A 52 -15.24 23.46 -0.11
CA ASP A 52 -14.83 24.24 1.05
C ASP A 52 -14.60 23.26 2.21
N TRP A 53 -13.34 22.83 2.36
CA TRP A 53 -12.92 21.82 3.31
C TRP A 53 -13.12 22.24 4.78
N ALA A 54 -13.39 23.52 5.04
CA ALA A 54 -13.87 24.00 6.34
C ALA A 54 -15.31 23.54 6.66
N ASN A 55 -15.99 22.83 5.75
CA ASN A 55 -17.26 22.13 5.99
C ASN A 55 -17.09 20.61 6.17
N TYR A 56 -15.87 20.11 6.41
CA TYR A 56 -15.56 18.69 6.59
C TYR A 56 -14.76 18.43 7.87
N GLU A 57 -14.90 17.26 8.49
CA GLU A 57 -14.11 16.87 9.66
C GLU A 57 -13.54 15.45 9.56
N LYS A 58 -12.23 15.30 9.81
CA LYS A 58 -11.55 14.01 9.93
C LYS A 58 -11.55 13.56 11.39
N ILE A 59 -12.39 12.61 11.72
CA ILE A 59 -12.58 12.07 13.08
C ILE A 59 -11.72 10.83 13.22
N LEU A 60 -10.69 10.88 14.08
CA LEU A 60 -9.94 9.70 14.50
C LEU A 60 -10.86 8.72 15.25
N LEU A 61 -10.95 7.49 14.78
CA LEU A 61 -11.69 6.41 15.44
C LEU A 61 -10.76 5.53 16.30
N THR A 62 -9.56 5.22 15.81
CA THR A 62 -8.52 4.52 16.58
C THR A 62 -7.11 4.70 15.98
N LYS A 63 -6.10 4.56 16.84
CA LYS A 63 -4.69 4.33 16.46
C LYS A 63 -4.25 2.86 16.57
N ASP A 64 -4.99 2.02 17.29
CA ASP A 64 -4.79 0.56 17.34
C ASP A 64 -5.36 -0.08 16.08
N VAL A 65 -4.58 -0.06 14.98
CA VAL A 65 -4.92 -0.73 13.71
C VAL A 65 -4.03 -1.92 13.38
N GLY A 66 -2.93 -2.13 14.13
CA GLY A 66 -1.90 -3.10 13.76
C GLY A 66 -1.07 -2.60 12.58
N GLU A 67 -0.56 -3.51 11.74
CA GLU A 67 -0.07 -3.20 10.39
C GLU A 67 -1.25 -3.30 9.41
N PRO A 68 -2.02 -2.22 9.16
CA PRO A 68 -3.34 -2.33 8.56
C PRO A 68 -3.28 -2.76 7.10
N ILE A 69 -4.27 -3.54 6.66
CA ILE A 69 -4.48 -3.85 5.24
C ILE A 69 -5.87 -3.42 4.80
N ASP A 70 -6.93 -3.90 5.45
CA ASP A 70 -8.30 -3.87 4.90
C ASP A 70 -9.36 -3.57 5.95
N MET A 71 -10.54 -3.06 5.57
CA MET A 71 -11.67 -2.86 6.49
C MET A 71 -13.05 -3.21 5.91
N ALA A 72 -14.02 -3.34 6.82
CA ALA A 72 -15.43 -3.58 6.52
C ALA A 72 -16.33 -2.90 7.57
N VAL A 73 -17.16 -1.93 7.16
CA VAL A 73 -18.05 -1.15 8.01
C VAL A 73 -19.37 -1.88 8.22
N LEU A 74 -19.59 -2.35 9.46
CA LEU A 74 -20.78 -3.08 9.83
C LEU A 74 -22.04 -2.18 9.77
N PRO A 75 -23.24 -2.73 9.54
CA PRO A 75 -24.51 -1.99 9.56
C PRO A 75 -24.85 -1.26 10.88
N ASP A 76 -24.06 -1.45 11.94
CA ASP A 76 -24.13 -0.74 13.22
C ASP A 76 -22.97 0.26 13.46
N GLN A 77 -22.26 0.65 12.39
CA GLN A 77 -21.15 1.62 12.34
C GLN A 77 -19.86 1.21 13.06
N ARG A 78 -19.81 0.01 13.65
CA ARG A 78 -18.56 -0.61 14.06
C ARG A 78 -17.77 -1.05 12.82
N VAL A 79 -16.45 -1.07 12.90
CA VAL A 79 -15.58 -1.37 11.76
C VAL A 79 -14.76 -2.62 12.08
N LEU A 80 -14.84 -3.63 11.22
CA LEU A 80 -13.85 -4.71 11.21
C LEU A 80 -12.64 -4.25 10.38
N HIS A 81 -11.43 -4.61 10.79
CA HIS A 81 -10.23 -4.38 9.98
C HIS A 81 -9.20 -5.47 10.17
N THR A 82 -8.36 -5.68 9.16
CA THR A 82 -7.29 -6.68 9.16
C THR A 82 -5.93 -6.03 9.37
N ALA A 83 -5.03 -6.77 10.00
CA ALA A 83 -3.60 -6.51 9.91
C ALA A 83 -2.86 -7.73 9.34
N ARG A 84 -1.79 -7.45 8.59
CA ARG A 84 -1.03 -8.47 7.85
C ARG A 84 -0.52 -9.62 8.72
N ASN A 85 -0.28 -9.38 10.00
CA ASN A 85 0.16 -10.37 10.99
C ASN A 85 -0.84 -11.52 11.28
N GLY A 86 -2.09 -11.42 10.80
CA GLY A 86 -3.14 -12.43 11.02
C GLY A 86 -4.30 -11.96 11.90
N ASP A 87 -4.22 -10.77 12.49
CA ASP A 87 -5.26 -10.24 13.38
C ASP A 87 -6.43 -9.63 12.60
N VAL A 88 -7.65 -10.03 12.96
CA VAL A 88 -8.87 -9.25 12.70
C VAL A 88 -9.17 -8.42 13.95
N ARG A 89 -9.38 -7.12 13.78
CA ARG A 89 -9.79 -6.15 14.81
C ARG A 89 -11.24 -5.72 14.64
N LEU A 90 -11.83 -5.21 15.71
CA LEU A 90 -13.11 -4.53 15.73
C LEU A 90 -12.95 -3.19 16.47
N THR A 91 -13.23 -2.09 15.78
CA THR A 91 -13.36 -0.74 16.38
C THR A 91 -14.83 -0.39 16.58
N ASP A 92 -15.16 0.18 17.73
CA ASP A 92 -16.48 0.72 18.04
C ASP A 92 -16.41 2.26 18.22
N PRO A 93 -16.80 3.04 17.20
CA PRO A 93 -16.87 4.51 17.27
C PRO A 93 -17.76 5.06 18.40
N ALA A 94 -18.75 4.29 18.88
CA ALA A 94 -19.62 4.74 19.97
C ALA A 94 -18.94 4.71 21.35
N THR A 95 -17.86 3.94 21.49
CA THR A 95 -17.06 3.85 22.73
C THR A 95 -15.59 4.28 22.59
N GLY A 96 -15.07 4.42 21.36
CA GLY A 96 -13.66 4.74 21.10
C GLY A 96 -12.71 3.61 21.46
N VAL A 97 -13.21 2.36 21.43
CA VAL A 97 -12.46 1.14 21.80
C VAL A 97 -12.18 0.32 20.55
N THR A 98 -10.96 -0.20 20.45
CA THR A 98 -10.59 -1.25 19.49
C THR A 98 -10.15 -2.50 20.25
N ARG A 99 -10.34 -3.67 19.63
CA ARG A 99 -9.86 -4.95 20.13
C ARG A 99 -9.55 -5.90 18.97
N VAL A 100 -8.50 -6.70 19.10
CA VAL A 100 -8.35 -7.93 18.31
C VAL A 100 -9.49 -8.88 18.67
N VAL A 101 -10.16 -9.43 17.67
CA VAL A 101 -11.31 -10.34 17.82
C VAL A 101 -10.99 -11.77 17.41
N ASN A 102 -10.10 -11.93 16.42
CA ASN A 102 -9.58 -13.20 15.94
C ASN A 102 -8.11 -13.02 15.52
N THR A 103 -7.31 -14.08 15.58
CA THR A 103 -5.97 -14.14 14.98
C THR A 103 -5.87 -15.46 14.20
N LEU A 104 -5.46 -15.39 12.94
CA LEU A 104 -5.24 -16.53 12.04
C LEU A 104 -3.74 -16.86 11.97
N ASP A 105 -3.37 -18.14 11.88
CA ASP A 105 -1.96 -18.52 11.67
C ASP A 105 -1.58 -18.40 10.18
N VAL A 106 -0.92 -17.29 9.85
CA VAL A 106 -0.59 -16.91 8.48
C VAL A 106 0.91 -16.97 8.18
N TYR A 107 1.24 -17.36 6.95
CA TYR A 107 2.57 -17.19 6.36
C TYR A 107 2.77 -15.69 6.09
N ALA A 108 3.72 -15.07 6.79
CA ALA A 108 3.88 -13.61 6.84
C ALA A 108 5.27 -13.12 6.39
N ASN A 109 5.92 -13.85 5.46
CA ASN A 109 7.15 -13.39 4.80
C ASN A 109 6.78 -12.56 3.56
N SER A 110 7.43 -11.41 3.38
CA SER A 110 7.01 -10.42 2.38
C SER A 110 5.55 -10.00 2.57
N GLU A 111 4.90 -9.47 1.53
CA GLU A 111 3.53 -8.94 1.60
C GLU A 111 2.46 -9.97 2.02
N ASP A 112 2.79 -11.26 2.03
CA ASP A 112 1.87 -12.30 2.50
C ASP A 112 1.47 -12.10 3.97
N GLY A 113 0.28 -12.62 4.31
CA GLY A 113 -0.33 -12.47 5.62
C GLY A 113 -1.84 -12.70 5.58
N LEU A 114 -2.58 -12.05 6.48
CA LEU A 114 -4.01 -11.76 6.30
C LEU A 114 -4.18 -10.49 5.44
N GLN A 115 -5.19 -10.48 4.57
CA GLN A 115 -5.37 -9.47 3.51
C GLN A 115 -6.82 -8.94 3.56
N GLY A 116 -7.58 -9.06 2.47
CA GLY A 116 -8.97 -8.57 2.37
C GLY A 116 -9.97 -9.14 3.37
N ILE A 117 -10.98 -8.35 3.71
CA ILE A 117 -12.16 -8.64 4.52
C ILE A 117 -13.40 -8.01 3.90
N ALA A 118 -14.45 -8.79 3.63
CA ALA A 118 -15.71 -8.25 3.10
C ALA A 118 -16.94 -8.82 3.80
N LEU A 119 -17.99 -8.03 3.88
CA LEU A 119 -19.31 -8.49 4.35
C LEU A 119 -20.07 -9.13 3.17
N ALA A 120 -20.84 -10.19 3.44
CA ALA A 120 -21.79 -10.69 2.46
C ALA A 120 -22.81 -9.59 2.06
N PRO A 121 -23.27 -9.52 0.79
CA PRO A 121 -24.33 -8.58 0.39
C PRO A 121 -25.64 -8.72 1.18
N ASP A 122 -25.88 -9.89 1.78
CA ASP A 122 -27.02 -10.14 2.68
C ASP A 122 -26.61 -10.18 4.17
N PHE A 123 -25.47 -9.60 4.58
CA PHE A 123 -24.90 -9.72 5.93
C PHE A 123 -25.90 -9.50 7.08
N ALA A 124 -26.88 -8.61 6.91
CA ALA A 124 -27.97 -8.38 7.88
C ALA A 124 -28.89 -9.61 8.12
N THR A 125 -28.80 -10.65 7.30
CA THR A 125 -29.46 -11.96 7.44
C THR A 125 -28.49 -13.13 7.56
N SER A 126 -27.42 -13.20 6.78
CA SER A 126 -26.43 -14.30 6.85
C SER A 126 -25.46 -14.16 8.01
N ASN A 127 -25.01 -12.94 8.32
CA ASN A 127 -23.86 -12.64 9.17
C ASN A 127 -22.56 -13.27 8.64
N GLU A 128 -22.43 -13.49 7.33
CA GLU A 128 -21.21 -14.05 6.72
C GLU A 128 -20.17 -12.96 6.39
N VAL A 129 -18.93 -13.20 6.81
CA VAL A 129 -17.75 -12.37 6.53
C VAL A 129 -16.73 -13.21 5.77
N TYR A 130 -16.19 -12.63 4.70
CA TYR A 130 -15.19 -13.24 3.83
C TYR A 130 -13.81 -12.72 4.23
N LEU A 131 -12.78 -13.56 4.15
CA LEU A 131 -11.37 -13.19 4.35
C LEU A 131 -10.51 -13.79 3.24
N VAL A 132 -9.45 -13.08 2.83
CA VAL A 132 -8.32 -13.66 2.10
C VAL A 132 -7.07 -13.68 2.97
N TYR A 133 -6.39 -14.82 3.03
CA TYR A 133 -5.19 -15.00 3.85
C TYR A 133 -4.24 -16.05 3.26
N ALA A 134 -2.98 -16.01 3.69
CA ALA A 134 -1.95 -16.99 3.38
C ALA A 134 -1.83 -18.02 4.52
N PRO A 135 -2.58 -19.14 4.53
CA PRO A 135 -2.41 -20.19 5.55
C PRO A 135 -0.99 -20.79 5.54
N ARG A 136 -0.50 -21.25 6.70
CA ARG A 136 0.75 -22.02 6.81
C ARG A 136 0.61 -23.52 6.52
N ASP A 137 -0.58 -24.05 6.83
CA ASP A 137 -1.01 -25.44 6.71
C ASP A 137 -2.35 -25.40 5.96
N ALA A 138 -2.30 -25.47 4.63
CA ALA A 138 -3.46 -25.29 3.76
C ALA A 138 -4.23 -26.59 3.54
N ASP A 139 -3.58 -27.76 3.67
CA ASP A 139 -4.22 -29.07 3.50
C ASP A 139 -4.71 -29.72 4.82
N GLY A 140 -4.22 -29.23 5.96
CA GLY A 140 -4.67 -29.57 7.30
C GLY A 140 -3.99 -30.80 7.92
N ASP A 141 -2.80 -31.18 7.47
CA ASP A 141 -2.06 -32.34 8.01
C ASP A 141 -1.27 -32.06 9.31
N GLY A 142 -0.99 -30.79 9.61
CA GLY A 142 -0.28 -30.32 10.79
C GLY A 142 1.21 -30.04 10.60
N GLU A 143 1.75 -30.16 9.40
CA GLU A 143 3.05 -29.62 8.99
C GLU A 143 2.87 -28.34 8.14
N THR A 144 3.94 -27.55 7.93
CA THR A 144 3.86 -26.29 7.16
C THR A 144 4.18 -26.52 5.68
N ASP A 145 3.29 -26.12 4.77
CA ASP A 145 3.42 -26.32 3.31
C ASP A 145 4.73 -25.76 2.75
N THR A 146 5.07 -24.55 3.19
CA THR A 146 6.12 -23.71 2.61
C THR A 146 7.22 -23.39 3.64
N PRO A 147 8.51 -23.46 3.27
CA PRO A 147 9.60 -22.94 4.10
C PRO A 147 9.50 -21.42 4.37
N THR A 148 9.89 -20.99 5.57
CA THR A 148 10.08 -19.57 5.92
C THR A 148 11.27 -18.95 5.18
N GLY A 149 11.20 -17.65 4.89
CA GLY A 149 12.27 -16.91 4.21
C GLY A 149 12.20 -17.04 2.69
N ASN A 150 13.26 -16.60 2.00
CA ASN A 150 13.26 -16.53 0.54
C ASN A 150 13.80 -17.79 -0.15
N ALA A 151 13.17 -18.11 -1.27
CA ALA A 151 13.63 -19.05 -2.26
C ALA A 151 14.85 -18.48 -2.98
N PRO A 152 15.86 -19.31 -3.34
CA PRO A 152 17.03 -18.82 -4.05
C PRO A 152 16.67 -18.31 -5.44
N ASN A 153 17.34 -17.24 -5.89
CA ASN A 153 17.04 -16.60 -7.17
C ASN A 153 17.36 -17.53 -8.38
N THR A 154 18.26 -18.50 -8.20
CA THR A 154 18.55 -19.57 -9.18
C THR A 154 18.57 -20.95 -8.53
N LEU A 155 18.25 -21.97 -9.33
CA LEU A 155 18.18 -23.37 -8.94
C LEU A 155 19.51 -23.87 -8.29
N PRO A 156 19.48 -24.43 -7.06
CA PRO A 156 20.69 -24.90 -6.39
C PRO A 156 21.47 -25.98 -7.14
N ALA A 157 22.79 -26.02 -6.93
CA ALA A 157 23.71 -26.82 -7.72
C ALA A 157 23.51 -28.35 -7.54
N GLY A 158 22.78 -28.96 -8.48
CA GLY A 158 22.52 -30.41 -8.52
C GLY A 158 21.05 -30.79 -8.36
N GLU A 159 20.19 -29.81 -8.08
CA GLU A 159 18.73 -29.98 -8.08
C GLU A 159 18.16 -29.96 -9.52
N ASP A 160 16.86 -30.27 -9.66
CA ASP A 160 16.08 -30.05 -10.89
C ASP A 160 14.85 -29.17 -10.62
N ALA A 161 14.04 -28.90 -11.65
CA ALA A 161 12.91 -27.97 -11.56
C ALA A 161 11.88 -28.31 -10.47
N SER A 162 11.78 -29.56 -10.00
CA SER A 162 10.92 -29.95 -8.86
C SER A 162 11.35 -29.34 -7.52
N TYR A 163 12.54 -28.76 -7.42
CA TYR A 163 12.95 -27.97 -6.26
C TYR A 163 12.02 -26.79 -5.99
N TRP A 164 11.41 -26.20 -7.03
CA TRP A 164 10.49 -25.06 -6.87
C TRP A 164 9.11 -25.45 -6.32
N ASP A 165 8.72 -26.73 -6.44
CA ASP A 165 7.43 -27.23 -5.96
C ASP A 165 7.28 -27.07 -4.44
N ARG A 166 8.39 -27.10 -3.69
CA ARG A 166 8.44 -26.88 -2.23
C ARG A 166 8.12 -25.45 -1.80
N TRP A 167 8.13 -24.52 -2.75
CA TRP A 167 7.90 -23.09 -2.54
C TRP A 167 6.52 -22.70 -3.09
N LEU A 168 5.63 -23.67 -3.31
CA LEU A 168 4.24 -23.42 -3.64
C LEU A 168 3.42 -23.28 -2.35
N GLY A 169 2.56 -22.27 -2.32
CA GLY A 169 1.54 -22.09 -1.28
C GLY A 169 0.22 -21.67 -1.91
N VAL A 170 -0.74 -21.24 -1.08
CA VAL A 170 -2.01 -20.67 -1.56
C VAL A 170 -2.36 -19.39 -0.81
N ASN A 171 -2.93 -18.42 -1.51
CA ASN A 171 -3.79 -17.41 -0.89
C ASN A 171 -5.22 -17.97 -0.93
N ARG A 172 -5.84 -18.10 0.24
CA ARG A 172 -7.14 -18.74 0.44
C ARG A 172 -8.20 -17.68 0.70
N LEU A 173 -9.27 -17.70 -0.09
CA LEU A 173 -10.55 -17.06 0.20
C LEU A 173 -11.42 -18.04 0.99
N SER A 174 -11.88 -17.63 2.17
CA SER A 174 -12.85 -18.39 3.00
C SER A 174 -13.96 -17.47 3.52
N LYS A 175 -15.13 -18.03 3.83
CA LYS A 175 -16.18 -17.33 4.59
C LYS A 175 -16.35 -17.90 6.00
N PHE A 176 -16.76 -17.03 6.93
CA PHE A 176 -16.92 -17.28 8.36
C PHE A 176 -18.23 -16.65 8.86
N THR A 177 -18.86 -17.23 9.89
CA THR A 177 -19.99 -16.63 10.60
C THR A 177 -19.53 -15.62 11.65
N TRP A 178 -20.00 -14.38 11.54
CA TRP A 178 -19.90 -13.37 12.58
C TRP A 178 -20.90 -13.63 13.70
N THR A 179 -20.41 -13.61 14.94
CA THR A 179 -21.22 -13.91 16.14
C THR A 179 -21.85 -12.66 16.79
N GLY A 180 -21.56 -11.47 16.25
CA GLY A 180 -21.83 -10.18 16.88
C GLY A 180 -20.62 -9.59 17.61
N ASP A 181 -19.67 -10.43 18.04
CA ASP A 181 -18.48 -10.05 18.80
C ASP A 181 -17.15 -10.61 18.26
N ALA A 182 -17.16 -11.68 17.47
CA ALA A 182 -16.00 -12.30 16.83
C ALA A 182 -16.46 -13.18 15.65
N LEU A 183 -15.55 -13.56 14.75
CA LEU A 183 -15.78 -14.66 13.80
C LEU A 183 -15.72 -16.00 14.55
N ASP A 184 -16.59 -16.95 14.22
CA ASP A 184 -16.48 -18.32 14.73
C ASP A 184 -15.46 -19.11 13.87
N PRO A 185 -14.25 -19.43 14.37
CA PRO A 185 -13.28 -20.18 13.58
C PRO A 185 -13.73 -21.62 13.27
N ALA A 186 -14.71 -22.17 13.99
CA ALA A 186 -15.29 -23.48 13.66
C ALA A 186 -16.33 -23.42 12.52
N SER A 187 -16.61 -22.22 11.99
CA SER A 187 -17.53 -21.99 10.87
C SER A 187 -16.84 -21.80 9.52
N GLU A 188 -15.50 -21.84 9.47
CA GLU A 188 -14.68 -21.66 8.26
C GLU A 188 -15.18 -22.54 7.10
N GLN A 189 -15.48 -21.89 5.98
CA GLN A 189 -15.78 -22.54 4.71
C GLN A 189 -14.79 -22.02 3.67
N PRO A 190 -13.72 -22.79 3.36
CA PRO A 190 -12.80 -22.49 2.27
C PRO A 190 -13.50 -22.48 0.92
N ILE A 191 -13.36 -21.39 0.17
CA ILE A 191 -14.06 -21.16 -1.11
C ILE A 191 -13.11 -21.39 -2.28
N LEU A 192 -11.97 -20.69 -2.30
CA LEU A 192 -11.04 -20.67 -3.42
C LEU A 192 -9.60 -20.57 -2.93
N ASP A 193 -8.74 -21.43 -3.47
CA ASP A 193 -7.29 -21.36 -3.30
C ASP A 193 -6.63 -20.84 -4.58
N VAL A 194 -5.93 -19.71 -4.47
CA VAL A 194 -5.08 -19.12 -5.52
C VAL A 194 -3.64 -19.56 -5.26
N THR A 195 -3.09 -20.44 -6.10
CA THR A 195 -1.72 -20.95 -5.94
C THR A 195 -0.69 -19.83 -6.13
N THR A 196 0.24 -19.71 -5.19
CA THR A 196 1.33 -18.72 -5.20
C THR A 196 2.71 -19.39 -5.22
N GLN A 197 3.71 -18.67 -5.72
CA GLN A 197 5.12 -19.01 -5.59
C GLN A 197 5.68 -18.18 -4.44
N ARG A 198 5.82 -18.81 -3.28
CA ARG A 198 6.35 -18.23 -2.03
C ARG A 198 7.87 -18.10 -2.06
N GLY A 199 8.42 -17.42 -1.05
CA GLY A 199 9.85 -17.14 -0.95
C GLY A 199 10.36 -16.16 -2.02
N GLN A 200 9.45 -15.46 -2.68
CA GLN A 200 9.69 -14.30 -3.52
C GLN A 200 8.56 -13.32 -3.20
N CYS A 201 8.90 -12.07 -2.91
CA CYS A 201 7.98 -10.94 -3.03
C CYS A 201 7.58 -10.80 -4.53
N CYS A 202 6.57 -10.07 -4.97
CA CYS A 202 5.58 -9.22 -4.31
C CYS A 202 4.23 -9.43 -5.02
N HIS A 203 3.24 -8.56 -4.77
CA HIS A 203 1.94 -8.47 -5.43
C HIS A 203 0.98 -9.59 -5.04
N VAL A 204 0.25 -9.35 -3.95
CA VAL A 204 -0.80 -10.23 -3.44
C VAL A 204 -2.14 -9.98 -4.15
N GLY A 205 -2.52 -8.71 -4.38
CA GLY A 205 -3.92 -8.33 -4.63
C GLY A 205 -4.75 -8.65 -3.39
N ALA A 206 -5.67 -9.62 -3.51
CA ALA A 206 -6.46 -10.20 -2.43
C ALA A 206 -7.60 -9.35 -1.84
N ASP A 207 -8.10 -8.39 -2.63
CA ASP A 207 -9.30 -7.60 -2.31
C ASP A 207 -10.60 -8.28 -2.79
N ILE A 208 -11.72 -8.06 -2.10
CA ILE A 208 -13.01 -8.76 -2.26
C ILE A 208 -14.17 -7.77 -2.38
N ASP A 209 -15.00 -7.90 -3.42
CA ASP A 209 -16.28 -7.18 -3.51
C ASP A 209 -17.35 -7.98 -4.29
N PHE A 210 -18.59 -7.47 -4.38
CA PHE A 210 -19.77 -8.20 -4.89
C PHE A 210 -20.67 -7.35 -5.78
N ASP A 211 -21.12 -7.90 -6.92
CA ASP A 211 -22.13 -7.23 -7.74
C ASP A 211 -23.57 -7.40 -7.22
N GLY A 212 -24.49 -6.65 -7.83
CA GLY A 212 -25.93 -6.67 -7.49
C GLY A 212 -26.68 -7.97 -7.82
N GLU A 213 -26.05 -8.97 -8.46
CA GLU A 213 -26.59 -10.33 -8.56
C GLU A 213 -26.03 -11.25 -7.44
N GLY A 214 -25.02 -10.80 -6.70
CA GLY A 214 -24.37 -11.52 -5.60
C GLY A 214 -23.09 -12.24 -5.98
N TYR A 215 -22.55 -12.01 -7.19
CA TYR A 215 -21.31 -12.64 -7.62
C TYR A 215 -20.10 -11.98 -6.94
N LEU A 216 -19.23 -12.79 -6.35
CA LEU A 216 -18.00 -12.34 -5.69
C LEU A 216 -16.91 -12.10 -6.74
N TYR A 217 -16.27 -10.95 -6.64
CA TYR A 217 -15.06 -10.58 -7.36
C TYR A 217 -13.87 -10.68 -6.40
N LEU A 218 -12.73 -11.13 -6.92
CA LEU A 218 -11.48 -11.26 -6.15
C LEU A 218 -10.31 -10.75 -6.97
N SER A 219 -9.57 -9.78 -6.44
CA SER A 219 -8.33 -9.31 -7.03
C SER A 219 -7.17 -10.28 -6.76
N THR A 220 -6.26 -10.46 -7.72
CA THR A 220 -5.03 -11.24 -7.51
C THR A 220 -3.83 -10.57 -8.18
N GLY A 221 -2.76 -10.38 -7.42
CA GLY A 221 -1.48 -9.93 -7.96
C GLY A 221 -0.77 -11.03 -8.77
N ASP A 222 0.18 -10.65 -9.61
CA ASP A 222 0.94 -11.56 -10.46
C ASP A 222 1.96 -12.43 -9.71
N ASN A 223 2.19 -12.09 -8.42
CA ASN A 223 3.10 -12.76 -7.52
C ASN A 223 4.57 -12.74 -8.04
N THR A 224 4.99 -11.66 -8.73
CA THR A 224 6.33 -11.50 -9.36
C THR A 224 6.99 -10.18 -8.95
N PRO A 225 8.23 -10.15 -8.41
CA PRO A 225 8.83 -8.93 -7.88
C PRO A 225 9.33 -7.96 -8.97
N ALA A 226 9.30 -6.67 -8.67
CA ALA A 226 9.92 -5.64 -9.51
C ALA A 226 11.45 -5.79 -9.62
N GLY A 227 12.14 -6.04 -8.50
CA GLY A 227 13.57 -6.37 -8.41
C GLY A 227 13.99 -7.72 -9.00
N THR A 228 13.20 -8.24 -9.95
CA THR A 228 13.56 -9.43 -10.74
C THR A 228 14.94 -9.24 -11.40
N PRO A 229 15.89 -10.19 -11.24
CA PRO A 229 17.22 -10.08 -11.83
C PRO A 229 17.18 -9.86 -13.35
N GLY A 230 17.86 -8.82 -13.83
CA GLY A 230 17.89 -8.35 -15.22
C GLY A 230 16.65 -7.57 -15.68
N ALA A 231 15.66 -7.33 -14.81
CA ALA A 231 14.46 -6.56 -15.14
C ALA A 231 14.74 -5.06 -15.13
N SER A 232 15.46 -4.56 -14.12
CA SER A 232 15.88 -3.15 -14.00
C SER A 232 14.71 -2.15 -14.08
N GLY A 233 13.60 -2.45 -13.40
CA GLY A 233 12.36 -1.66 -13.38
C GLY A 233 11.40 -1.88 -14.55
N TYR A 234 11.76 -2.67 -15.57
CA TYR A 234 10.86 -3.00 -16.70
C TYR A 234 10.17 -4.35 -16.47
N ALA A 235 9.26 -4.76 -17.36
CA ALA A 235 8.50 -6.00 -17.26
C ALA A 235 9.35 -7.24 -16.84
N PRO A 236 9.07 -7.86 -15.68
CA PRO A 236 9.80 -9.00 -15.12
C PRO A 236 9.36 -10.30 -15.81
N ASN A 237 9.91 -10.52 -17.00
CA ASN A 237 9.60 -11.64 -17.88
C ASN A 237 10.77 -12.64 -17.95
N ASN A 238 11.42 -12.94 -16.82
CA ASN A 238 12.67 -13.69 -16.77
C ASN A 238 12.47 -15.20 -16.64
N ASP A 239 12.27 -15.87 -17.78
CA ASP A 239 12.18 -17.33 -17.84
C ASP A 239 13.51 -18.05 -18.17
N ALA A 240 14.66 -17.41 -17.90
CA ALA A 240 15.98 -17.94 -18.23
C ALA A 240 16.27 -19.32 -17.60
N PRO A 241 17.06 -20.20 -18.24
CA PRO A 241 17.41 -21.51 -17.70
C PRO A 241 17.94 -21.43 -16.26
N ASN A 242 17.43 -22.31 -15.39
CA ASN A 242 17.71 -22.36 -13.94
C ASN A 242 17.23 -21.16 -13.10
N MET A 243 16.65 -20.11 -13.69
CA MET A 243 16.03 -19.01 -12.95
C MET A 243 14.79 -19.48 -12.16
N ASN A 244 14.54 -18.87 -11.00
CA ASN A 244 13.34 -19.12 -10.19
C ASN A 244 12.06 -18.78 -10.99
N PRO A 245 11.03 -19.66 -11.05
CA PRO A 245 9.76 -19.36 -11.70
C PRO A 245 9.11 -18.05 -11.22
N GLY A 246 9.38 -17.64 -9.98
CA GLY A 246 8.91 -16.39 -9.39
C GLY A 246 9.12 -15.17 -10.28
N PHE A 247 10.18 -15.13 -11.08
CA PHE A 247 10.63 -13.97 -11.86
C PHE A 247 10.05 -13.82 -13.27
N ASP A 248 9.00 -14.57 -13.63
CA ASP A 248 8.37 -14.49 -14.95
C ASP A 248 6.86 -14.25 -14.86
N SER A 249 6.44 -12.99 -14.84
CA SER A 249 5.04 -12.57 -14.72
C SER A 249 4.11 -13.20 -15.77
N ARG A 250 4.65 -13.54 -16.95
CA ARG A 250 3.94 -14.30 -18.00
C ARG A 250 3.39 -15.65 -17.53
N ARG A 251 3.93 -16.26 -16.46
CA ARG A 251 3.37 -17.50 -15.86
C ARG A 251 2.03 -17.26 -15.16
N GLY A 252 1.82 -16.05 -14.66
CA GLY A 252 0.68 -15.62 -13.84
C GLY A 252 -0.22 -14.72 -14.66
N ALA A 253 0.01 -13.40 -14.61
CA ALA A 253 -0.80 -12.37 -15.27
C ALA A 253 -1.12 -12.72 -16.74
N GLY A 254 -0.08 -13.04 -17.53
CA GLY A 254 -0.20 -13.40 -18.94
C GLY A 254 -0.67 -14.82 -19.25
N ASN A 255 -0.88 -15.67 -18.25
CA ASN A 255 -1.32 -17.07 -18.42
C ASN A 255 -2.83 -17.18 -18.23
N THR A 256 -3.53 -17.75 -19.22
CA THR A 256 -4.98 -17.96 -19.18
C THR A 256 -5.39 -19.12 -18.29
N ASN A 257 -4.46 -20.01 -17.91
CA ASN A 257 -4.70 -21.20 -17.09
C ASN A 257 -4.20 -21.04 -15.63
N ASP A 258 -3.82 -19.83 -15.23
CA ASP A 258 -3.40 -19.46 -13.87
C ASP A 258 -4.37 -18.43 -13.27
N LEU A 259 -4.44 -18.32 -11.95
CA LEU A 259 -5.33 -17.40 -11.23
C LEU A 259 -4.63 -16.12 -10.75
N ARG A 260 -3.30 -16.01 -10.85
CA ARG A 260 -2.53 -14.82 -10.46
C ARG A 260 -2.54 -13.74 -11.55
N GLY A 261 -2.48 -12.47 -11.16
CA GLY A 261 -2.54 -11.32 -12.06
C GLY A 261 -3.86 -11.25 -12.81
N LYS A 262 -4.97 -11.33 -12.06
CA LYS A 262 -6.35 -11.39 -12.54
C LYS A 262 -7.27 -10.51 -11.67
N ILE A 263 -8.47 -10.26 -12.19
CA ILE A 263 -9.65 -10.10 -11.33
C ILE A 263 -10.60 -11.25 -11.69
N LEU A 264 -10.97 -12.03 -10.68
CA LEU A 264 -11.80 -13.23 -10.80
C LEU A 264 -13.26 -12.88 -10.52
N ARG A 265 -14.21 -13.69 -11.01
CA ARG A 265 -15.64 -13.60 -10.68
C ARG A 265 -16.27 -14.98 -10.51
N ILE A 266 -16.91 -15.23 -9.36
CA ILE A 266 -17.47 -16.54 -8.98
C ILE A 266 -18.86 -16.43 -8.29
N ASP A 267 -19.65 -17.49 -8.38
CA ASP A 267 -20.97 -17.65 -7.75
C ASP A 267 -20.82 -18.49 -6.47
N VAL A 268 -20.62 -17.85 -5.31
CA VAL A 268 -20.35 -18.57 -4.04
C VAL A 268 -21.64 -19.17 -3.47
N LYS A 269 -21.60 -20.44 -3.08
CA LYS A 269 -22.81 -21.17 -2.67
C LYS A 269 -23.27 -20.81 -1.26
N ASP A 270 -24.58 -20.62 -1.10
CA ASP A 270 -25.27 -20.54 0.20
C ASP A 270 -24.86 -21.73 1.10
N GLU A 271 -25.11 -22.95 0.62
CA GLU A 271 -24.87 -24.21 1.35
C GLU A 271 -23.62 -24.94 0.81
N ILE A 272 -22.44 -24.62 1.34
CA ILE A 272 -21.22 -25.42 1.12
C ILE A 272 -21.27 -26.67 2.04
N PRO A 273 -21.17 -27.90 1.50
CA PRO A 273 -21.12 -29.10 2.34
C PRO A 273 -19.85 -29.14 3.20
N ALA A 274 -19.97 -29.43 4.49
CA ALA A 274 -18.82 -29.52 5.39
C ALA A 274 -17.75 -30.51 4.89
N GLY A 275 -16.52 -30.03 4.68
CA GLY A 275 -15.42 -30.78 4.08
C GLY A 275 -15.44 -30.87 2.55
N ALA A 276 -16.21 -30.02 1.87
CA ALA A 276 -16.04 -29.79 0.43
C ALA A 276 -14.70 -29.07 0.17
N PRO A 277 -13.90 -29.50 -0.82
CA PRO A 277 -12.67 -28.80 -1.20
C PRO A 277 -12.98 -27.51 -1.97
N PRO A 278 -12.15 -26.46 -1.84
CA PRO A 278 -12.19 -25.28 -2.71
C PRO A 278 -12.24 -25.63 -4.20
N GLY A 279 -13.14 -24.97 -4.95
CA GLY A 279 -13.16 -25.04 -6.42
C GLY A 279 -14.55 -25.02 -7.07
N ALA A 280 -14.55 -24.68 -8.36
CA ALA A 280 -15.72 -24.64 -9.23
C ALA A 280 -16.49 -25.98 -9.23
N GLY A 281 -17.81 -25.91 -9.11
CA GLY A 281 -18.67 -27.08 -8.95
C GLY A 281 -18.73 -27.64 -7.52
N SER A 282 -17.82 -27.23 -6.63
CA SER A 282 -17.74 -27.68 -5.23
C SER A 282 -18.27 -26.60 -4.29
N THR A 283 -17.52 -25.52 -4.09
CA THR A 283 -17.78 -24.43 -3.13
C THR A 283 -18.40 -23.19 -3.78
N TYR A 284 -18.08 -22.96 -5.05
CA TYR A 284 -18.69 -21.96 -5.92
C TYR A 284 -19.06 -22.58 -7.27
N ASP A 285 -19.90 -21.92 -8.05
CA ASP A 285 -20.13 -22.18 -9.48
C ASP A 285 -19.63 -20.99 -10.32
N ILE A 286 -19.71 -21.07 -11.65
CA ILE A 286 -19.15 -20.06 -12.56
C ILE A 286 -20.27 -19.27 -13.26
N PRO A 287 -20.32 -17.93 -13.12
CA PRO A 287 -21.25 -17.07 -13.85
C PRO A 287 -21.10 -17.15 -15.38
N GLU A 288 -22.17 -16.86 -16.11
CA GLU A 288 -22.06 -16.59 -17.56
C GLU A 288 -21.36 -15.23 -17.79
N GLY A 289 -20.68 -15.07 -18.93
CA GLY A 289 -20.06 -13.79 -19.30
C GLY A 289 -18.69 -13.49 -18.67
N ASN A 290 -18.01 -14.47 -18.06
CA ASN A 290 -16.58 -14.37 -17.77
C ASN A 290 -15.74 -14.46 -19.07
N LEU A 291 -14.45 -14.05 -19.03
CA LEU A 291 -13.58 -13.92 -20.21
C LEU A 291 -13.42 -15.23 -20.99
N PHE A 292 -13.41 -16.36 -20.28
CA PHE A 292 -13.30 -17.69 -20.86
C PHE A 292 -14.52 -18.54 -20.49
N ALA A 293 -15.22 -19.08 -21.49
CA ALA A 293 -16.40 -19.91 -21.26
C ALA A 293 -16.03 -21.24 -20.56
N PRO A 294 -16.82 -21.71 -19.57
CA PRO A 294 -16.57 -22.97 -18.86
C PRO A 294 -16.30 -24.17 -19.77
N GLY A 295 -15.20 -24.87 -19.51
CA GLY A 295 -14.75 -26.02 -20.30
C GLY A 295 -13.92 -25.68 -21.54
N THR A 296 -13.52 -24.42 -21.73
CA THR A 296 -12.52 -24.04 -22.74
C THR A 296 -11.14 -24.61 -22.34
N GLU A 297 -10.44 -25.24 -23.29
CA GLU A 297 -9.16 -25.93 -23.04
C GLU A 297 -8.02 -24.92 -22.86
N GLY A 298 -7.23 -25.06 -21.79
CA GLY A 298 -6.13 -24.14 -21.47
C GLY A 298 -6.56 -22.81 -20.83
N THR A 299 -7.74 -22.74 -20.22
CA THR A 299 -8.26 -21.50 -19.60
C THR A 299 -8.96 -21.75 -18.26
N ARG A 300 -8.80 -20.82 -17.32
CA ARG A 300 -9.58 -20.71 -16.08
C ARG A 300 -10.85 -19.88 -16.33
N PRO A 301 -12.06 -20.46 -16.26
CA PRO A 301 -13.30 -19.71 -16.49
C PRO A 301 -13.70 -18.81 -15.30
N GLU A 302 -12.96 -18.85 -14.19
CA GLU A 302 -13.05 -17.89 -13.08
C GLU A 302 -12.61 -16.46 -13.48
N ILE A 303 -11.84 -16.32 -14.57
CA ILE A 303 -11.24 -15.04 -14.99
C ILE A 303 -12.30 -14.08 -15.56
N PHE A 304 -12.43 -12.90 -14.96
CA PHE A 304 -13.19 -11.77 -15.53
C PHE A 304 -12.25 -10.77 -16.23
N VAL A 305 -11.18 -10.35 -15.56
CA VAL A 305 -10.07 -9.57 -16.14
C VAL A 305 -8.77 -10.37 -16.03
N MET A 306 -7.92 -10.31 -17.07
CA MET A 306 -6.55 -10.83 -17.01
C MET A 306 -5.49 -9.78 -17.35
N GLY A 307 -4.24 -10.05 -16.98
CA GLY A 307 -3.13 -9.19 -17.36
C GLY A 307 -3.07 -7.91 -16.56
N VAL A 308 -3.26 -8.02 -15.24
CA VAL A 308 -3.05 -6.98 -14.21
C VAL A 308 -1.82 -7.34 -13.35
N ARG A 309 -1.15 -6.37 -12.73
CA ARG A 309 0.13 -6.59 -12.01
C ARG A 309 -0.09 -6.77 -10.51
N ASN A 310 -0.60 -5.74 -9.84
CA ASN A 310 -1.02 -5.75 -8.46
C ASN A 310 -2.30 -4.90 -8.33
N PRO A 311 -3.48 -5.48 -8.65
CA PRO A 311 -4.77 -4.81 -8.51
C PRO A 311 -5.15 -4.73 -7.01
N PHE A 312 -4.46 -3.88 -6.26
CA PHE A 312 -4.45 -3.96 -4.79
C PHE A 312 -5.77 -3.56 -4.16
N ARG A 313 -6.49 -2.61 -4.77
CA ARG A 313 -7.83 -2.16 -4.37
C ARG A 313 -8.81 -2.22 -5.53
N ILE A 314 -9.98 -2.81 -5.33
CA ILE A 314 -11.08 -2.93 -6.31
C ILE A 314 -12.39 -2.33 -5.77
N GLU A 315 -13.34 -2.06 -6.66
CA GLU A 315 -14.71 -1.61 -6.34
C GLU A 315 -15.66 -2.19 -7.40
N VAL A 316 -16.79 -2.75 -7.01
CA VAL A 316 -17.81 -3.36 -7.88
C VAL A 316 -19.17 -2.71 -7.64
N ASP A 317 -19.34 -1.49 -8.12
CA ASP A 317 -20.58 -0.73 -7.89
C ASP A 317 -21.80 -1.34 -8.62
N PRO A 318 -22.85 -1.79 -7.88
CA PRO A 318 -24.07 -2.32 -8.48
C PRO A 318 -24.91 -1.27 -9.23
N GLU A 319 -24.90 0.00 -8.82
CA GLU A 319 -25.79 1.03 -9.40
C GLU A 319 -25.32 1.49 -10.79
N THR A 320 -24.00 1.66 -10.99
CA THR A 320 -23.41 1.88 -12.31
C THR A 320 -23.16 0.58 -13.09
N SER A 321 -23.22 -0.58 -12.41
CA SER A 321 -22.90 -1.90 -12.96
C SER A 321 -21.48 -1.95 -13.53
N SER A 322 -20.51 -1.54 -12.71
CA SER A 322 -19.10 -1.41 -13.09
C SER A 322 -18.15 -2.14 -12.14
N LEU A 323 -16.92 -2.33 -12.60
CA LEU A 323 -15.76 -2.76 -11.80
C LEU A 323 -14.66 -1.74 -12.01
N SER A 324 -14.10 -1.17 -10.95
CA SER A 324 -12.92 -0.31 -10.99
C SER A 324 -11.78 -0.85 -10.11
N TRP A 325 -10.53 -0.46 -10.39
CA TRP A 325 -9.38 -0.84 -9.58
C TRP A 325 -8.16 0.08 -9.79
N GLY A 326 -7.31 0.16 -8.76
CA GLY A 326 -5.93 0.66 -8.88
C GLY A 326 -4.96 -0.49 -9.16
N ASP A 327 -4.02 -0.32 -10.09
CA ASP A 327 -3.00 -1.34 -10.43
C ASP A 327 -1.59 -0.72 -10.37
N TYR A 328 -0.72 -1.26 -9.51
CA TYR A 328 0.65 -0.78 -9.37
C TYR A 328 1.49 -1.25 -10.57
N GLY A 329 2.12 -0.32 -11.30
CA GLY A 329 3.09 -0.62 -12.36
C GLY A 329 4.52 -0.91 -11.87
N PRO A 330 5.48 -1.10 -12.81
CA PRO A 330 6.86 -1.41 -12.50
C PRO A 330 7.78 -0.17 -12.46
N ASP A 331 8.97 -0.32 -11.90
CA ASP A 331 9.75 0.77 -11.28
C ASP A 331 10.69 1.54 -12.25
N ALA A 332 10.51 1.42 -13.57
CA ALA A 332 11.38 2.06 -14.55
C ALA A 332 11.10 3.57 -14.70
N ALA A 333 11.82 4.42 -13.97
CA ALA A 333 11.69 5.89 -14.02
C ALA A 333 11.77 6.56 -15.42
N ALA A 334 12.22 5.86 -16.46
CA ALA A 334 12.27 6.36 -17.84
C ALA A 334 12.03 5.26 -18.89
N ALA A 335 11.50 5.66 -20.05
CA ALA A 335 11.21 4.74 -21.17
C ALA A 335 12.47 4.47 -22.00
N ASN A 336 12.60 3.26 -22.54
CA ASN A 336 13.81 2.82 -23.23
C ASN A 336 13.48 2.08 -24.54
N ALA A 337 14.04 2.56 -25.65
CA ALA A 337 13.78 2.04 -27.00
C ALA A 337 14.21 0.57 -27.22
N ASP A 338 15.08 0.03 -26.35
CA ASP A 338 15.50 -1.37 -26.35
C ASP A 338 14.82 -2.20 -25.23
N ARG A 339 13.81 -1.66 -24.51
CA ARG A 339 13.02 -2.38 -23.48
C ARG A 339 11.50 -2.20 -23.61
N GLY A 340 10.99 -0.96 -23.68
CA GLY A 340 9.57 -0.64 -23.58
C GLY A 340 9.27 0.72 -22.93
N PRO A 341 8.02 0.97 -22.50
CA PRO A 341 7.65 2.16 -21.76
C PRO A 341 8.35 2.25 -20.39
N MET A 342 8.20 3.41 -19.76
CA MET A 342 8.52 3.62 -18.34
C MET A 342 7.52 2.90 -17.44
N GLY A 343 7.76 2.97 -16.13
CA GLY A 343 6.76 2.73 -15.11
C GLY A 343 5.59 3.69 -15.24
N TYR A 344 4.38 3.14 -15.15
CA TYR A 344 3.16 3.90 -14.94
C TYR A 344 2.31 3.11 -13.97
N VAL A 345 1.71 3.76 -12.99
CA VAL A 345 0.59 3.16 -12.27
C VAL A 345 -0.72 3.46 -12.99
N GLU A 346 -1.74 2.65 -12.76
CA GLU A 346 -3.02 2.73 -13.46
C GLU A 346 -4.20 2.84 -12.49
N TRP A 347 -5.24 3.56 -12.92
CA TRP A 347 -6.60 3.36 -12.42
C TRP A 347 -7.51 3.02 -13.60
N ASN A 348 -8.32 1.99 -13.44
CA ASN A 348 -9.09 1.37 -14.50
C ASN A 348 -10.53 1.18 -14.09
N VAL A 349 -11.47 1.25 -15.05
CA VAL A 349 -12.89 0.99 -14.83
C VAL A 349 -13.55 0.39 -16.07
N VAL A 350 -14.45 -0.57 -15.87
CA VAL A 350 -15.11 -1.36 -16.92
C VAL A 350 -16.56 -1.69 -16.56
N GLY A 351 -17.39 -2.01 -17.55
CA GLY A 351 -18.72 -2.59 -17.29
C GLY A 351 -18.64 -4.07 -16.95
N LEU A 352 -19.59 -4.56 -16.14
CA LEU A 352 -19.64 -5.99 -15.75
C LEU A 352 -19.98 -6.96 -16.90
N ASP A 353 -20.28 -6.44 -18.09
CA ASP A 353 -20.45 -7.17 -19.35
C ASP A 353 -19.23 -7.09 -20.30
N ASP A 354 -18.12 -6.48 -19.89
CA ASP A 354 -16.90 -6.24 -20.69
C ASP A 354 -15.61 -6.91 -20.12
N PRO A 355 -15.58 -8.25 -19.98
CA PRO A 355 -14.40 -9.00 -19.57
C PRO A 355 -13.28 -8.91 -20.63
N HIS A 356 -12.03 -8.72 -20.21
CA HIS A 356 -10.93 -8.42 -21.13
C HIS A 356 -9.53 -8.71 -20.59
N ASN A 357 -8.51 -8.42 -21.40
CA ASN A 357 -7.09 -8.44 -21.04
C ASN A 357 -6.59 -6.99 -20.89
N SER A 358 -6.11 -6.60 -19.71
CA SER A 358 -5.57 -5.24 -19.48
C SER A 358 -4.21 -5.06 -20.17
N GLY A 359 -3.35 -6.08 -20.11
CA GLY A 359 -2.19 -6.22 -21.01
C GLY A 359 -0.86 -6.58 -20.35
N TRP A 360 -0.75 -6.50 -19.03
CA TRP A 360 0.46 -6.88 -18.30
C TRP A 360 0.78 -8.38 -18.48
N PRO A 361 2.06 -8.79 -18.67
CA PRO A 361 3.29 -7.99 -18.72
C PRO A 361 3.79 -7.73 -20.16
N TYR A 362 2.89 -7.60 -21.13
CA TYR A 362 3.22 -7.41 -22.56
C TYR A 362 3.11 -5.96 -22.99
N CYS A 363 2.03 -5.29 -22.59
CA CYS A 363 1.70 -3.91 -22.93
C CYS A 363 1.17 -3.20 -21.68
N HIS A 364 1.44 -1.89 -21.55
CA HIS A 364 1.29 -1.17 -20.29
C HIS A 364 0.84 0.29 -20.48
N GLY A 365 0.11 0.86 -19.52
CA GLY A 365 -0.38 2.24 -19.51
C GLY A 365 -1.15 2.62 -20.77
N PRO A 366 -0.59 3.43 -21.70
CA PRO A 366 -1.21 3.74 -23.00
C PRO A 366 -1.26 2.56 -24.00
N ASN A 367 -1.32 1.30 -23.52
CA ASN A 367 -1.12 0.07 -24.30
C ASN A 367 0.23 0.06 -25.05
N ALA A 368 1.28 0.56 -24.40
CA ALA A 368 2.63 0.59 -24.96
C ALA A 368 3.33 -0.75 -24.73
N ALA A 369 3.79 -1.38 -25.82
CA ALA A 369 4.45 -2.68 -25.75
C ALA A 369 5.84 -2.63 -25.10
N TYR A 370 6.14 -3.60 -24.25
CA TYR A 370 7.51 -4.05 -23.98
C TYR A 370 8.04 -4.93 -25.12
N ASN A 371 9.32 -5.25 -25.10
CA ASN A 371 9.91 -6.30 -25.93
C ASN A 371 10.14 -7.60 -25.15
N GLU A 372 10.32 -8.68 -25.90
CA GLU A 372 10.73 -9.98 -25.34
C GLU A 372 12.22 -9.91 -24.95
N TRP A 373 12.55 -9.18 -23.88
CA TRP A 373 13.92 -8.97 -23.43
C TRP A 373 14.64 -10.31 -23.17
N ASN A 374 15.85 -10.48 -23.72
CA ASN A 374 16.60 -11.71 -23.53
C ASN A 374 17.44 -11.67 -22.24
N PHE A 375 16.85 -12.09 -21.13
CA PHE A 375 17.51 -12.12 -19.81
C PHE A 375 18.80 -12.96 -19.77
N GLU A 376 18.94 -14.00 -20.62
CA GLU A 376 20.22 -14.75 -20.74
C GLU A 376 21.39 -13.94 -21.32
N THR A 377 21.12 -12.91 -22.13
CA THR A 377 22.18 -12.18 -22.87
C THR A 377 22.13 -10.66 -22.72
N ALA A 378 21.16 -10.13 -21.97
CA ALA A 378 20.89 -8.69 -21.84
C ALA A 378 20.78 -7.97 -23.21
N THR A 379 19.91 -8.49 -24.09
CA THR A 379 19.68 -7.92 -25.43
C THR A 379 18.20 -7.87 -25.82
N PRO A 380 17.76 -6.86 -26.59
CA PRO A 380 16.39 -6.79 -27.09
C PRO A 380 16.08 -7.92 -28.08
N ARG A 381 14.80 -8.32 -28.14
CA ARG A 381 14.20 -9.08 -29.24
C ARG A 381 13.09 -8.23 -29.88
N GLU A 382 12.10 -8.87 -30.51
CA GLU A 382 10.94 -8.17 -31.09
C GLU A 382 9.98 -7.64 -30.00
N PHE A 383 9.24 -6.59 -30.33
CA PHE A 383 8.19 -6.02 -29.46
C PHE A 383 6.92 -6.88 -29.51
N PHE A 384 6.20 -6.98 -28.39
CA PHE A 384 4.90 -7.67 -28.37
C PHE A 384 3.87 -6.91 -29.21
N ASP A 385 2.96 -7.64 -29.87
CA ASP A 385 1.81 -7.05 -30.56
C ASP A 385 0.62 -6.99 -29.60
N CYS A 386 0.30 -5.80 -29.09
CA CYS A 386 -0.84 -5.60 -28.17
C CYS A 386 -2.20 -6.00 -28.78
N ALA A 387 -2.31 -6.08 -30.12
CA ALA A 387 -3.53 -6.55 -30.79
C ALA A 387 -3.62 -8.08 -30.91
N ALA A 388 -2.54 -8.81 -30.60
CA ALA A 388 -2.48 -10.28 -30.55
C ALA A 388 -1.27 -10.74 -29.69
N PRO A 389 -1.25 -10.47 -28.38
CA PRO A 389 -0.08 -10.78 -27.57
C PRO A 389 0.11 -12.29 -27.44
N GLN A 390 1.37 -12.73 -27.40
CA GLN A 390 1.71 -14.16 -27.36
C GLN A 390 2.49 -14.51 -26.09
N ASN A 391 1.95 -15.44 -25.30
CA ASN A 391 2.63 -15.95 -24.12
C ASN A 391 3.67 -17.01 -24.50
N SER A 392 4.90 -16.52 -24.72
CA SER A 392 6.08 -17.30 -25.07
C SER A 392 6.81 -17.95 -23.88
N SER A 393 6.32 -17.79 -22.65
CA SER A 393 6.97 -18.34 -21.45
C SER A 393 7.07 -19.87 -21.49
N ARG A 394 8.23 -20.41 -21.11
CA ARG A 394 8.40 -21.85 -20.82
C ARG A 394 7.46 -22.39 -19.72
N TRP A 395 6.92 -21.51 -18.88
CA TRP A 395 6.05 -21.82 -17.74
C TRP A 395 4.56 -21.67 -18.08
N ASN A 396 4.22 -21.21 -19.29
CA ASN A 396 2.84 -21.07 -19.73
C ASN A 396 2.12 -22.43 -19.75
N THR A 397 1.00 -22.52 -19.03
CA THR A 397 0.13 -23.72 -18.95
C THR A 397 -1.20 -23.53 -19.68
N GLY A 398 -1.42 -22.37 -20.32
CA GLY A 398 -2.65 -22.00 -21.00
C GLY A 398 -2.48 -21.76 -22.51
N LEU A 399 -3.16 -20.74 -23.02
CA LEU A 399 -3.11 -20.34 -24.42
C LEU A 399 -1.78 -19.63 -24.75
N ILE A 400 -1.28 -19.82 -25.98
CA ILE A 400 -0.15 -19.04 -26.50
C ILE A 400 -0.68 -17.74 -27.09
N ASP A 401 -1.64 -17.80 -28.02
CA ASP A 401 -2.32 -16.63 -28.57
C ASP A 401 -3.34 -16.10 -27.54
N LEU A 402 -3.12 -14.89 -27.03
CA LEU A 402 -3.96 -14.26 -26.00
C LEU A 402 -5.04 -13.33 -26.61
N PRO A 403 -6.07 -12.95 -25.84
CA PRO A 403 -6.95 -11.83 -26.18
C PRO A 403 -6.15 -10.53 -26.35
N PRO A 404 -6.57 -9.60 -27.24
CA PRO A 404 -5.92 -8.30 -27.40
C PRO A 404 -5.96 -7.50 -26.09
N SER A 405 -4.90 -6.76 -25.79
CA SER A 405 -4.87 -5.82 -24.67
C SER A 405 -5.43 -4.46 -25.06
N ARG A 406 -5.83 -3.66 -24.06
CA ARG A 406 -6.25 -2.26 -24.24
C ARG A 406 -5.34 -1.29 -23.48
N ALA A 407 -5.65 0.00 -23.59
CA ALA A 407 -4.99 1.02 -22.77
C ALA A 407 -5.74 1.14 -21.45
N ALA A 408 -5.02 1.57 -20.41
CA ALA A 408 -5.58 1.95 -19.13
C ALA A 408 -6.59 3.09 -19.28
N THR A 409 -7.55 3.19 -18.36
CA THR A 409 -8.52 4.29 -18.33
C THR A 409 -7.84 5.60 -17.90
N VAL A 410 -7.04 5.51 -16.83
CA VAL A 410 -6.12 6.54 -16.35
C VAL A 410 -4.77 5.87 -16.08
N TYR A 411 -3.68 6.52 -16.47
CA TYR A 411 -2.32 6.10 -16.12
C TYR A 411 -1.47 7.33 -15.81
N TYR A 412 -0.56 7.23 -14.84
CA TYR A 412 0.35 8.30 -14.46
C TYR A 412 1.73 7.77 -14.02
N GLY A 413 2.75 8.62 -14.11
CA GLY A 413 4.11 8.39 -13.62
C GLY A 413 4.43 9.31 -12.44
N ASP A 414 5.72 9.56 -12.15
CA ASP A 414 6.14 10.43 -11.04
C ASP A 414 6.04 11.94 -11.33
N GLN A 415 6.03 12.35 -12.61
CA GLN A 415 6.31 13.75 -13.00
C GLN A 415 5.34 14.32 -14.06
N PRO A 416 5.00 15.63 -13.97
CA PRO A 416 4.18 16.31 -14.99
C PRO A 416 4.71 16.15 -16.43
N GLY A 417 3.83 15.79 -17.36
CA GLY A 417 4.11 15.56 -18.76
C GLY A 417 4.53 14.13 -19.13
N GLN A 418 4.63 13.20 -18.18
CA GLN A 418 4.79 11.76 -18.45
C GLN A 418 3.47 11.09 -18.89
N GLN A 419 2.33 11.72 -18.55
CA GLN A 419 0.97 11.25 -18.77
C GLN A 419 0.09 12.30 -19.48
N PRO A 420 -1.15 11.98 -19.90
CA PRO A 420 -2.04 12.92 -20.58
C PRO A 420 -2.64 14.00 -19.66
N ARG A 421 -2.59 13.79 -18.35
CA ARG A 421 -3.25 14.58 -17.30
C ARG A 421 -2.37 14.63 -16.07
N ASP A 422 -1.96 15.83 -15.69
CA ASP A 422 -0.96 16.02 -14.63
C ASP A 422 -1.59 16.19 -13.24
N GLU A 423 -2.92 16.19 -13.13
CA GLU A 423 -3.67 16.39 -11.88
C GLU A 423 -3.12 15.52 -10.72
N LEU A 424 -3.02 14.20 -10.93
CA LEU A 424 -2.58 13.23 -9.93
C LEU A 424 -1.11 13.40 -9.47
N VAL A 425 -0.26 14.07 -10.26
CA VAL A 425 1.14 14.36 -9.92
C VAL A 425 1.36 15.81 -9.47
N ASN A 426 0.27 16.55 -9.19
CA ASN A 426 0.29 17.89 -8.62
C ASN A 426 -0.52 18.00 -7.31
N PHE A 427 -1.10 16.90 -6.82
CA PHE A 427 -1.92 16.87 -5.61
C PHE A 427 -1.11 16.66 -4.34
N GLY A 428 -0.18 15.70 -4.35
CA GLY A 428 0.82 15.51 -3.30
C GLY A 428 2.08 16.35 -3.50
N SER A 429 3.01 16.22 -2.55
CA SER A 429 4.40 16.68 -2.70
C SER A 429 5.41 15.54 -2.48
N GLY A 430 4.95 14.29 -2.59
CA GLY A 430 5.71 13.07 -2.43
C GLY A 430 6.49 12.67 -3.68
N SER A 431 6.89 11.41 -3.74
CA SER A 431 7.64 10.82 -4.86
C SER A 431 7.46 9.30 -4.86
N GLY A 432 7.25 8.71 -6.03
CA GLY A 432 6.76 7.34 -6.16
C GLY A 432 5.25 7.33 -6.42
N GLN A 433 4.73 6.13 -6.67
CA GLN A 433 3.38 5.92 -7.19
C GLN A 433 2.74 4.68 -6.54
N ALA A 434 1.55 4.79 -5.95
CA ALA A 434 0.87 3.66 -5.31
C ALA A 434 -0.67 3.83 -5.30
N PRO A 435 -1.37 3.43 -6.40
CA PRO A 435 -2.79 3.71 -6.58
C PRO A 435 -3.67 2.77 -5.76
N MET A 436 -4.61 3.35 -5.02
CA MET A 436 -5.74 2.66 -4.43
C MET A 436 -7.00 2.98 -5.24
N GLY A 437 -7.65 1.94 -5.76
CA GLY A 437 -9.08 2.00 -6.05
C GLY A 437 -9.90 2.35 -4.80
N GLY A 438 -11.17 2.64 -4.99
CA GLY A 438 -12.06 3.06 -3.92
C GLY A 438 -13.47 3.35 -4.41
N PRO A 439 -14.39 3.65 -3.49
CA PRO A 439 -15.80 3.42 -3.71
C PRO A 439 -16.52 4.48 -4.54
N VAL A 440 -17.63 4.10 -5.18
CA VAL A 440 -18.52 5.03 -5.86
C VAL A 440 -19.52 5.61 -4.85
N TYR A 441 -19.52 6.93 -4.68
CA TYR A 441 -20.46 7.56 -3.75
C TYR A 441 -21.85 7.76 -4.36
N HIS A 442 -22.87 7.13 -3.77
CA HIS A 442 -24.28 7.36 -4.11
C HIS A 442 -25.00 8.14 -3.02
N TYR A 443 -25.62 9.27 -3.38
CA TYR A 443 -26.29 10.14 -2.42
C TYR A 443 -27.72 9.68 -2.13
N ASP A 444 -27.92 8.91 -1.05
CA ASP A 444 -29.27 8.72 -0.52
C ASP A 444 -29.79 10.01 0.12
N ALA A 445 -30.88 10.55 -0.43
CA ALA A 445 -31.57 11.72 0.09
C ALA A 445 -32.40 11.43 1.37
N GLU A 446 -32.86 10.19 1.58
CA GLU A 446 -33.70 9.81 2.72
C GLU A 446 -32.88 9.49 3.99
N ASN A 447 -31.61 9.08 3.85
CA ASN A 447 -30.64 8.99 4.93
C ASN A 447 -30.54 10.34 5.66
N THR A 448 -30.86 10.35 6.97
CA THR A 448 -30.84 11.56 7.81
C THR A 448 -29.60 11.68 8.70
N ALA A 449 -28.55 10.89 8.47
CA ALA A 449 -27.28 11.04 9.17
C ALA A 449 -26.65 12.41 8.88
N PRO A 450 -26.06 13.09 9.88
CA PRO A 450 -25.58 14.46 9.72
C PRO A 450 -24.25 14.55 8.96
N GLY A 451 -23.42 13.50 8.98
CA GLY A 451 -22.08 13.47 8.39
C GLY A 451 -22.01 13.08 6.91
N LYS A 452 -23.14 12.67 6.30
CA LYS A 452 -23.14 12.15 4.92
C LYS A 452 -22.66 13.20 3.92
N LEU A 453 -21.89 12.79 2.91
CA LEU A 453 -21.32 13.73 1.95
C LEU A 453 -22.41 14.47 1.12
N PRO A 454 -22.14 15.69 0.63
CA PRO A 454 -23.09 16.42 -0.22
C PRO A 454 -23.36 15.74 -1.57
N SER A 455 -24.55 15.96 -2.13
CA SER A 455 -25.01 15.40 -3.42
C SER A 455 -24.32 15.96 -4.68
N VAL A 456 -23.08 16.45 -4.54
CA VAL A 456 -22.20 16.78 -5.67
C VAL A 456 -21.10 15.73 -5.85
N TRP A 457 -20.84 14.91 -4.82
CA TRP A 457 -20.00 13.71 -4.91
C TRP A 457 -20.76 12.51 -5.50
N ASP A 458 -22.08 12.64 -5.67
CA ASP A 458 -23.00 11.67 -6.24
C ASP A 458 -22.51 11.16 -7.62
N GLY A 459 -22.28 9.86 -7.73
CA GLY A 459 -21.74 9.20 -8.92
C GLY A 459 -20.25 9.46 -9.21
N LYS A 460 -19.46 9.91 -8.24
CA LYS A 460 -17.98 9.96 -8.37
C LYS A 460 -17.35 8.71 -7.75
N ALA A 461 -16.32 8.18 -8.41
CA ALA A 461 -15.44 7.15 -7.85
C ALA A 461 -14.35 7.82 -6.99
N PHE A 462 -14.08 7.27 -5.81
CA PHE A 462 -13.02 7.72 -4.91
C PHE A 462 -11.73 6.95 -5.15
N PHE A 463 -10.60 7.57 -4.80
CA PHE A 463 -9.25 7.09 -5.09
C PHE A 463 -8.31 7.51 -3.95
N GLY A 464 -7.35 6.65 -3.61
CA GLY A 464 -6.26 6.97 -2.68
C GLY A 464 -4.90 6.88 -3.36
N GLU A 465 -3.95 7.72 -2.95
CA GLU A 465 -2.54 7.58 -3.32
C GLU A 465 -1.69 7.38 -2.07
N PHE A 466 -1.23 6.13 -1.89
CA PHE A 466 -0.45 5.73 -0.72
C PHE A 466 0.93 6.40 -0.68
N SER A 467 1.59 6.62 -1.82
CA SER A 467 2.96 7.19 -1.89
C SER A 467 3.00 8.72 -1.96
N GLN A 468 1.84 9.39 -1.93
CA GLN A 468 1.73 10.84 -2.09
C GLN A 468 0.71 11.51 -1.14
N ASP A 469 0.15 10.75 -0.20
CA ASP A 469 -0.67 11.21 0.92
C ASP A 469 -1.89 12.05 0.53
N TYR A 470 -2.65 11.60 -0.48
CA TYR A 470 -3.86 12.29 -0.90
C TYR A 470 -5.01 11.34 -1.28
N TYR A 471 -6.23 11.87 -1.19
CA TYR A 471 -7.42 11.30 -1.79
C TYR A 471 -7.83 12.09 -3.03
N ALA A 472 -8.46 11.42 -3.99
CA ALA A 472 -9.03 12.07 -5.16
C ALA A 472 -10.44 11.53 -5.45
N ALA A 473 -11.22 12.31 -6.20
CA ALA A 473 -12.53 11.90 -6.68
C ALA A 473 -12.62 12.11 -8.20
N PHE A 474 -13.05 11.07 -8.92
CA PHE A 474 -13.15 11.05 -10.38
C PHE A 474 -14.60 11.15 -10.82
N SER A 475 -14.90 12.14 -11.66
CA SER A 475 -16.21 12.27 -12.31
C SER A 475 -16.26 11.40 -13.56
N VAL A 476 -16.93 10.25 -13.52
CA VAL A 476 -16.95 9.27 -14.63
C VAL A 476 -18.26 9.38 -15.43
N ASP A 477 -18.19 9.36 -16.76
CA ASP A 477 -19.39 9.05 -17.58
C ASP A 477 -19.58 7.53 -17.59
N TRP A 478 -20.39 7.03 -16.66
CA TRP A 478 -20.69 5.60 -16.52
C TRP A 478 -21.41 4.97 -17.73
N SER A 479 -21.73 5.74 -18.79
CA SER A 479 -22.22 5.20 -20.06
C SER A 479 -21.15 5.00 -21.13
N THR A 480 -19.93 5.52 -20.88
CA THR A 480 -18.75 5.37 -21.77
C THR A 480 -17.47 4.93 -21.05
N PHE A 481 -17.46 4.98 -19.71
CA PHE A 481 -16.30 4.83 -18.82
C PHE A 481 -15.18 5.87 -19.04
N GLU A 482 -15.51 7.03 -19.63
CA GLU A 482 -14.57 8.15 -19.81
C GLU A 482 -14.48 9.02 -18.52
N VAL A 483 -13.26 9.29 -18.05
CA VAL A 483 -13.00 10.12 -16.85
C VAL A 483 -12.98 11.62 -17.19
N GLY A 484 -13.91 12.36 -16.60
CA GLY A 484 -14.11 13.80 -16.71
C GLY A 484 -13.22 14.60 -15.73
N GLU A 485 -13.81 15.29 -14.75
CA GLU A 485 -13.05 16.08 -13.78
C GLU A 485 -12.40 15.17 -12.71
N ILE A 486 -11.15 15.49 -12.33
CA ILE A 486 -10.38 14.82 -11.28
C ILE A 486 -10.12 15.87 -10.20
N GLU A 487 -10.66 15.64 -9.01
CA GLU A 487 -10.62 16.58 -7.88
C GLU A 487 -9.71 16.05 -6.78
N ASN A 488 -8.85 16.92 -6.22
CA ASN A 488 -8.10 16.63 -5.01
C ASN A 488 -9.08 16.68 -3.83
N PHE A 489 -9.42 15.52 -3.29
CA PHE A 489 -10.40 15.42 -2.22
C PHE A 489 -9.71 15.62 -0.88
N PHE A 490 -10.19 16.60 -0.11
CA PHE A 490 -9.79 16.83 1.27
C PHE A 490 -8.25 17.02 1.45
N PRO A 491 -7.63 18.03 0.80
CA PRO A 491 -6.17 18.09 0.61
C PRO A 491 -5.38 18.41 1.88
N ASN A 492 -4.20 17.79 2.03
CA ASN A 492 -3.32 17.96 3.20
C ASN A 492 -2.97 19.41 3.54
N ALA A 493 -2.86 20.30 2.56
CA ALA A 493 -2.60 21.73 2.81
C ALA A 493 -3.77 22.43 3.53
N ASP A 494 -5.02 22.06 3.21
CA ASP A 494 -6.22 22.60 3.84
C ASP A 494 -6.50 21.93 5.20
N LEU A 495 -6.20 20.62 5.33
CA LEU A 495 -6.23 19.91 6.61
C LEU A 495 -5.29 20.54 7.64
N GLN A 496 -4.03 20.79 7.25
CA GLN A 496 -3.05 21.50 8.09
C GLN A 496 -3.49 22.93 8.43
N ALA A 497 -4.12 23.64 7.48
CA ALA A 497 -4.62 25.00 7.71
C ALA A 497 -5.83 25.04 8.68
N ALA A 498 -6.66 24.00 8.67
CA ALA A 498 -7.77 23.79 9.60
C ALA A 498 -7.34 23.13 10.93
N GLY A 499 -6.09 22.69 11.07
CA GLY A 499 -5.61 21.97 12.25
C GLY A 499 -6.20 20.56 12.41
N MET A 500 -6.67 19.96 11.32
CA MET A 500 -7.14 18.57 11.26
C MET A 500 -5.98 17.59 11.08
N PRO A 501 -6.15 16.28 11.41
CA PRO A 501 -5.22 15.24 10.97
C PRO A 501 -5.09 15.27 9.46
N ILE A 502 -3.86 15.09 8.95
CA ILE A 502 -3.60 14.96 7.51
C ILE A 502 -4.06 13.59 7.00
N ASN A 503 -4.07 13.43 5.68
CA ASN A 503 -4.05 12.12 5.03
C ASN A 503 -2.62 11.60 5.00
N ASP A 504 -2.46 10.29 5.16
CA ASP A 504 -1.20 9.67 5.61
C ASP A 504 -1.16 8.20 5.16
N ASN A 505 -0.46 7.91 4.05
CA ASN A 505 -0.47 6.62 3.36
C ASN A 505 -1.86 5.91 3.28
N PRO A 506 -2.83 6.45 2.50
CA PRO A 506 -4.11 5.81 2.19
C PRO A 506 -4.01 4.33 1.85
N MET A 507 -4.64 3.47 2.68
CA MET A 507 -4.62 2.01 2.50
C MET A 507 -5.96 1.44 2.03
N ASP A 508 -7.08 1.97 2.56
CA ASP A 508 -8.43 1.52 2.20
C ASP A 508 -9.50 2.61 2.43
N LEU A 509 -10.63 2.52 1.72
CA LEU A 509 -11.72 3.51 1.68
C LEU A 509 -13.10 2.83 1.58
N GLU A 510 -14.04 3.15 2.48
CA GLU A 510 -15.40 2.56 2.44
C GLU A 510 -16.48 3.59 2.83
N PHE A 511 -17.63 3.58 2.16
CA PHE A 511 -18.78 4.40 2.59
C PHE A 511 -19.67 3.65 3.60
N GLY A 512 -19.71 4.15 4.83
CA GLY A 512 -20.52 3.55 5.88
C GLY A 512 -22.03 3.72 5.67
N PRO A 513 -22.88 3.01 6.44
CA PRO A 513 -24.34 3.11 6.35
C PRO A 513 -24.91 4.45 6.83
N ASP A 514 -24.08 5.36 7.37
CA ASP A 514 -24.39 6.78 7.55
C ASP A 514 -24.07 7.65 6.33
N GLY A 515 -23.42 7.13 5.29
CA GLY A 515 -23.02 7.88 4.09
C GLY A 515 -21.80 8.79 4.31
N SER A 516 -21.09 8.62 5.42
CA SER A 516 -19.77 9.20 5.68
C SER A 516 -18.68 8.28 5.10
N LEU A 517 -17.54 8.86 4.69
CA LEU A 517 -16.41 8.09 4.18
C LEU A 517 -15.54 7.62 5.35
N TYR A 518 -15.39 6.32 5.53
CA TYR A 518 -14.39 5.72 6.40
C TYR A 518 -13.08 5.57 5.61
N VAL A 519 -11.94 5.78 6.28
CA VAL A 519 -10.62 5.60 5.67
C VAL A 519 -9.65 4.91 6.63
N LEU A 520 -8.86 3.99 6.09
CA LEU A 520 -7.79 3.28 6.77
C LEU A 520 -6.44 3.78 6.22
N GLU A 521 -5.52 4.10 7.13
CA GLU A 521 -4.26 4.80 6.85
C GLU A 521 -3.09 4.10 7.52
N TYR A 522 -2.00 3.90 6.77
CA TYR A 522 -0.88 3.03 7.15
C TYR A 522 0.23 3.75 7.94
N GLY A 523 0.43 5.05 7.71
CA GLY A 523 1.40 5.89 8.41
C GLY A 523 2.88 5.58 8.16
N ASP A 524 3.72 6.46 8.69
CA ASP A 524 5.15 6.62 8.41
C ASP A 524 6.00 5.46 9.00
N GLY A 525 6.14 4.36 8.25
CA GLY A 525 6.93 3.18 8.60
C GLY A 525 6.36 1.91 8.01
N PHE A 526 6.99 0.74 8.24
CA PHE A 526 6.63 -0.50 7.52
C PHE A 526 6.78 -1.75 8.39
N PHE A 527 5.97 -2.77 8.11
CA PHE A 527 6.03 -4.13 8.70
C PHE A 527 5.64 -4.20 10.19
N ARG A 528 4.82 -3.25 10.64
CA ARG A 528 4.52 -2.97 12.05
C ARG A 528 3.27 -2.11 12.21
N ALA A 529 2.86 -1.88 13.46
CA ALA A 529 1.95 -0.78 13.79
C ALA A 529 2.72 0.55 13.83
N ASN A 530 2.44 1.44 12.87
CA ASN A 530 3.01 2.79 12.89
C ASN A 530 2.23 3.70 13.84
N PRO A 531 2.87 4.66 14.56
CA PRO A 531 2.20 5.46 15.60
C PRO A 531 1.18 6.48 15.04
N ASP A 532 1.29 6.76 13.74
CA ASP A 532 0.58 7.72 12.91
C ASP A 532 -0.45 7.04 11.99
N ALA A 533 -0.33 5.72 11.77
CA ALA A 533 -1.40 4.87 11.22
C ALA A 533 -2.74 5.13 11.91
N GLY A 534 -3.86 4.82 11.27
CA GLY A 534 -5.15 4.93 11.94
C GLY A 534 -6.36 4.62 11.09
N LEU A 535 -7.49 4.47 11.78
CA LEU A 535 -8.80 4.40 11.19
C LEU A 535 -9.55 5.69 11.51
N TYR A 536 -10.11 6.32 10.48
CA TYR A 536 -10.80 7.61 10.58
C TYR A 536 -12.16 7.55 9.89
N ARG A 537 -13.01 8.53 10.21
CA ARG A 537 -14.22 8.84 9.44
C ARG A 537 -14.19 10.31 9.02
N ILE A 538 -14.52 10.56 7.76
CA ILE A 538 -14.63 11.88 7.15
C ILE A 538 -16.12 12.21 7.06
N ASP A 539 -16.56 13.13 7.91
CA ASP A 539 -17.94 13.65 7.93
C ASP A 539 -18.01 15.00 7.23
N TYR A 540 -19.07 15.23 6.44
CA TYR A 540 -19.50 16.58 6.08
C TYR A 540 -20.19 17.24 7.27
N ALA A 541 -19.62 18.34 7.76
CA ALA A 541 -20.06 19.06 8.95
C ALA A 541 -19.84 20.57 8.80
N GLU A 542 -20.84 21.28 8.27
CA GLU A 542 -20.85 22.76 8.20
C GLU A 542 -20.66 23.39 9.59
N GLY A 543 -19.79 24.40 9.67
CA GLY A 543 -19.54 25.14 10.91
C GLY A 543 -18.68 24.40 11.91
N ASN A 544 -19.19 24.15 13.12
CA ASN A 544 -18.41 23.67 14.26
C ASN A 544 -17.85 22.25 14.03
N LYS A 545 -16.56 22.05 14.24
CA LYS A 545 -15.88 20.76 14.11
C LYS A 545 -15.94 19.93 15.40
N ALA A 546 -15.68 18.64 15.31
CA ALA A 546 -15.48 17.77 16.46
C ALA A 546 -14.07 17.99 17.05
N PRO A 547 -13.92 18.01 18.39
CA PRO A 547 -12.61 18.16 19.00
C PRO A 547 -11.76 16.89 18.75
N GLN A 548 -10.45 17.03 18.69
CA GLN A 548 -9.54 15.88 18.53
C GLN A 548 -9.07 15.43 19.92
N ALA A 549 -9.60 14.29 20.38
CA ALA A 549 -9.15 13.67 21.63
C ALA A 549 -7.78 13.01 21.43
N SER A 550 -6.81 13.39 22.27
CA SER A 550 -5.46 12.85 22.30
C SER A 550 -4.89 12.93 23.72
N PHE A 551 -4.29 11.85 24.20
CA PHE A 551 -3.64 11.79 25.51
C PHE A 551 -2.48 10.81 25.54
N THR A 552 -1.63 10.95 26.57
CA THR A 552 -0.67 9.91 26.98
C THR A 552 -1.06 9.36 28.35
N ALA A 553 -0.85 8.06 28.56
CA ALA A 553 -0.80 7.47 29.90
C ALA A 553 0.68 7.22 30.26
N THR A 554 1.04 7.33 31.54
CA THR A 554 2.42 7.06 31.99
C THR A 554 2.46 6.61 33.45
N PRO A 555 3.05 5.43 33.74
CA PRO A 555 3.36 4.34 32.80
C PRO A 555 2.07 3.64 32.31
N GLU A 556 2.10 3.04 31.12
CA GLU A 556 0.95 2.30 30.57
C GLU A 556 0.90 0.84 31.05
N SER A 557 2.00 0.33 31.62
CA SER A 557 2.04 -1.01 32.21
C SER A 557 2.96 -1.13 33.41
N SER A 558 2.82 -2.23 34.16
CA SER A 558 3.76 -2.64 35.20
C SER A 558 3.65 -4.14 35.52
N SER A 559 4.69 -4.68 36.15
CA SER A 559 4.71 -6.07 36.66
C SER A 559 3.89 -6.32 37.93
N SER A 560 3.32 -5.28 38.55
CA SER A 560 2.62 -5.44 39.83
C SER A 560 1.72 -4.27 40.22
N ALA A 561 0.61 -4.59 40.88
CA ALA A 561 -0.26 -3.63 41.56
C ALA A 561 0.30 -3.22 42.95
N PRO A 562 0.04 -1.98 43.41
CA PRO A 562 -0.73 -0.95 42.74
C PRO A 562 0.09 -0.19 41.67
N LEU A 563 -0.55 0.13 40.54
CA LEU A 563 0.01 1.02 39.53
C LEU A 563 -0.66 2.39 39.62
N GLU A 564 0.12 3.43 39.94
CA GLU A 564 -0.32 4.83 39.80
C GLU A 564 0.03 5.31 38.40
N VAL A 565 -0.98 5.68 37.62
CA VAL A 565 -0.84 6.16 36.24
C VAL A 565 -1.23 7.63 36.19
N ALA A 566 -0.37 8.45 35.58
CA ALA A 566 -0.69 9.81 35.19
C ALA A 566 -1.24 9.83 33.77
N PHE A 567 -2.29 10.61 33.55
CA PHE A 567 -2.92 10.81 32.25
C PHE A 567 -2.86 12.30 31.89
N ASP A 568 -2.34 12.60 30.69
CA ASP A 568 -2.20 13.96 30.18
C ASP A 568 -2.86 14.08 28.79
N ALA A 569 -4.00 14.77 28.75
CA ALA A 569 -4.77 15.08 27.56
C ALA A 569 -4.52 16.51 27.04
N SER A 570 -3.47 17.20 27.49
CA SER A 570 -3.14 18.57 27.04
C SER A 570 -2.76 18.66 25.55
N ALA A 571 -2.52 17.51 24.89
CA ALA A 571 -2.38 17.38 23.44
C ALA A 571 -3.71 17.37 22.67
N SER A 572 -4.86 17.20 23.35
CA SER A 572 -6.17 17.31 22.71
C SER A 572 -6.43 18.72 22.19
N SER A 573 -7.01 18.84 21.01
CA SER A 573 -7.22 20.11 20.30
C SER A 573 -8.66 20.28 19.82
N ASP A 574 -8.96 21.48 19.33
CA ASP A 574 -10.24 21.82 18.72
C ASP A 574 -9.97 22.64 17.45
N PRO A 575 -10.47 22.26 16.26
CA PRO A 575 -10.20 22.99 15.02
C PRO A 575 -10.71 24.45 15.01
N ASP A 576 -11.84 24.73 15.68
CA ASP A 576 -12.38 26.08 15.83
C ASP A 576 -11.69 26.87 16.97
N GLY A 577 -10.84 26.20 17.76
CA GLY A 577 -10.11 26.75 18.90
C GLY A 577 -10.96 26.89 20.16
N ASP A 578 -12.04 26.10 20.27
CA ASP A 578 -13.05 26.25 21.32
C ASP A 578 -12.63 25.63 22.68
N ALA A 579 -13.38 25.92 23.74
CA ALA A 579 -12.99 25.61 25.11
C ALA A 579 -13.32 24.16 25.51
N LEU A 580 -12.32 23.27 25.44
CA LEU A 580 -12.47 21.84 25.74
C LEU A 580 -12.82 21.50 27.19
N THR A 581 -13.64 20.47 27.33
CA THR A 581 -13.94 19.74 28.57
C THR A 581 -13.51 18.28 28.44
N TYR A 582 -13.05 17.71 29.55
CA TYR A 582 -12.38 16.41 29.60
C TYR A 582 -13.06 15.53 30.65
N GLU A 583 -13.55 14.37 30.24
CA GLU A 583 -14.11 13.34 31.11
C GLU A 583 -13.34 12.03 30.89
N TRP A 584 -13.03 11.30 31.95
CA TRP A 584 -12.26 10.05 31.89
C TRP A 584 -13.03 8.88 32.49
N ASP A 585 -13.11 7.79 31.74
CA ASP A 585 -13.46 6.45 32.20
C ASP A 585 -12.14 5.67 32.28
N VAL A 586 -11.80 5.13 33.46
CA VAL A 586 -10.45 4.62 33.74
C VAL A 586 -10.38 3.10 33.84
N ASP A 587 -11.49 2.41 34.10
CA ASP A 587 -11.53 0.94 34.13
C ASP A 587 -12.27 0.30 32.95
N GLY A 588 -13.02 1.10 32.18
CA GLY A 588 -13.76 0.68 30.99
C GLY A 588 -15.24 0.35 31.24
N ASP A 589 -15.78 0.53 32.45
CA ASP A 589 -17.16 0.13 32.78
C ASP A 589 -18.27 0.97 32.08
N GLY A 590 -17.90 2.14 31.54
CA GLY A 590 -18.80 3.10 30.89
C GLY A 590 -19.12 4.33 31.75
N THR A 591 -18.70 4.33 33.02
CA THR A 591 -18.77 5.45 33.93
C THR A 591 -17.54 6.35 33.77
N PHE A 592 -17.76 7.66 33.75
CA PHE A 592 -16.68 8.64 33.60
C PHE A 592 -16.44 9.29 34.97
N ASP A 593 -15.42 8.80 35.68
CA ASP A 593 -15.12 9.08 37.08
C ASP A 593 -14.35 10.38 37.32
N LEU A 594 -13.42 10.71 36.42
CA LEU A 594 -12.47 11.82 36.59
C LEU A 594 -12.70 12.91 35.53
N THR A 595 -12.28 14.13 35.84
CA THR A 595 -12.45 15.29 34.93
C THR A 595 -11.25 16.23 35.01
N GLY A 596 -10.81 16.75 33.85
CA GLY A 596 -9.67 17.66 33.72
C GLY A 596 -8.65 17.17 32.70
N PRO A 597 -7.79 18.05 32.16
CA PRO A 597 -6.79 17.67 31.15
C PRO A 597 -5.65 16.83 31.73
N GLU A 598 -5.30 17.02 32.99
CA GLU A 598 -4.31 16.23 33.74
C GLU A 598 -5.03 15.50 34.89
N VAL A 599 -4.95 14.18 34.97
CA VAL A 599 -5.51 13.38 36.08
C VAL A 599 -4.56 12.24 36.48
N THR A 600 -4.76 11.64 37.66
CA THR A 600 -4.09 10.40 38.05
C THR A 600 -5.11 9.37 38.54
N HIS A 601 -4.84 8.09 38.26
CA HIS A 601 -5.59 6.95 38.81
C HIS A 601 -4.63 5.95 39.47
N THR A 602 -5.14 5.08 40.34
CA THR A 602 -4.35 4.02 40.97
C THR A 602 -5.05 2.68 40.85
N TYR A 603 -4.63 1.86 39.90
CA TYR A 603 -5.12 0.49 39.73
C TYR A 603 -4.57 -0.39 40.85
N THR A 604 -5.44 -0.86 41.75
CA THR A 604 -5.03 -1.60 42.96
C THR A 604 -5.02 -3.11 42.83
N GLU A 605 -5.55 -3.66 41.74
CA GLU A 605 -5.59 -5.10 41.46
C GLU A 605 -4.86 -5.40 40.14
N LEU A 606 -4.64 -6.68 39.86
CA LEU A 606 -3.99 -7.12 38.62
C LEU A 606 -5.05 -7.31 37.52
N GLY A 607 -4.78 -6.82 36.32
CA GLY A 607 -5.75 -6.81 35.23
C GLY A 607 -5.25 -6.04 34.01
N VAL A 608 -5.97 -6.17 32.90
CA VAL A 608 -5.92 -5.23 31.77
C VAL A 608 -7.16 -4.34 31.87
N TYR A 609 -6.97 -3.04 31.78
CA TYR A 609 -8.01 -2.01 31.88
C TYR A 609 -8.03 -1.15 30.62
N THR A 610 -9.18 -0.61 30.22
CA THR A 610 -9.29 0.26 29.04
C THR A 610 -9.55 1.69 29.50
N ALA A 611 -8.50 2.51 29.55
CA ALA A 611 -8.61 3.91 29.91
C ALA A 611 -9.11 4.71 28.69
N ARG A 612 -10.25 5.39 28.84
CA ARG A 612 -10.92 6.16 27.79
C ARG A 612 -10.99 7.64 28.15
N LEU A 613 -10.54 8.47 27.23
CA LEU A 613 -10.77 9.91 27.25
C LEU A 613 -12.02 10.24 26.41
N ARG A 614 -12.91 11.05 26.96
CA ARG A 614 -13.88 11.83 26.19
C ARG A 614 -13.49 13.30 26.23
N VAL A 615 -13.33 13.90 25.05
CA VAL A 615 -13.23 15.36 24.89
C VAL A 615 -14.56 15.88 24.37
N THR A 616 -15.06 16.99 24.92
CA THR A 616 -16.28 17.66 24.48
C THR A 616 -16.03 19.18 24.42
N ASP A 617 -16.43 19.81 23.32
CA ASP A 617 -16.22 21.23 23.02
C ASP A 617 -17.25 22.16 23.71
N GLY A 618 -17.32 23.43 23.29
CA GLY A 618 -18.35 24.37 23.77
C GLY A 618 -19.71 24.25 23.07
N SER A 619 -19.82 23.49 21.96
CA SER A 619 -21.07 23.28 21.22
C SER A 619 -21.86 22.05 21.69
N GLY A 620 -21.17 21.04 22.23
CA GLY A 620 -21.67 19.71 22.56
C GLY A 620 -21.21 18.60 21.59
N LYS A 621 -20.35 18.89 20.60
CA LYS A 621 -19.62 17.86 19.85
C LYS A 621 -18.57 17.21 20.73
N ARG A 622 -18.29 15.93 20.47
CA ARG A 622 -17.39 15.12 21.30
C ARG A 622 -16.72 14.03 20.49
N THR A 623 -15.54 13.63 20.93
CA THR A 623 -14.81 12.44 20.46
C THR A 623 -14.39 11.57 21.63
N LEU A 624 -14.05 10.33 21.32
CA LEU A 624 -13.59 9.31 22.26
C LEU A 624 -12.29 8.73 21.71
N THR A 625 -11.34 8.44 22.60
CA THR A 625 -10.13 7.67 22.29
C THR A 625 -9.73 6.88 23.54
N SER A 626 -9.00 5.79 23.37
CA SER A 626 -8.63 4.91 24.49
C SER A 626 -7.24 4.29 24.34
N THR A 627 -6.69 3.85 25.47
CA THR A 627 -5.48 3.02 25.53
C THR A 627 -5.67 1.88 26.53
N SER A 628 -4.85 0.83 26.37
CA SER A 628 -4.83 -0.34 27.24
C SER A 628 -3.83 -0.15 28.37
N ILE A 629 -4.24 -0.39 29.61
CA ILE A 629 -3.39 -0.31 30.80
C ILE A 629 -3.20 -1.71 31.38
N SER A 630 -1.96 -2.22 31.40
CA SER A 630 -1.64 -3.59 31.83
C SER A 630 -0.97 -3.64 33.20
N VAL A 631 -1.67 -4.18 34.21
CA VAL A 631 -1.22 -4.21 35.60
C VAL A 631 -0.96 -5.65 36.01
N GLY A 632 0.27 -6.11 35.85
CA GLY A 632 0.71 -7.49 36.08
C GLY A 632 1.44 -8.13 34.90
N ASN A 633 1.57 -7.43 33.77
CA ASN A 633 2.44 -7.80 32.65
C ASN A 633 2.97 -6.51 32.00
N GLN A 634 4.29 -6.27 32.01
CA GLN A 634 4.92 -5.14 31.33
C GLN A 634 5.49 -5.57 29.96
N ALA A 635 5.33 -4.73 28.93
CA ALA A 635 5.91 -5.00 27.62
C ALA A 635 7.47 -4.99 27.69
N PRO A 636 8.14 -5.97 27.08
CA PRO A 636 9.60 -6.13 27.17
C PRO A 636 10.37 -5.04 26.40
N GLU A 637 11.48 -4.55 26.97
CA GLU A 637 12.37 -3.61 26.29
C GLU A 637 13.34 -4.36 25.35
N ILE A 638 13.49 -3.90 24.11
CA ILE A 638 14.39 -4.49 23.10
C ILE A 638 15.59 -3.56 22.87
N THR A 639 16.80 -4.13 22.96
CA THR A 639 18.06 -3.47 22.59
C THR A 639 18.68 -4.17 21.39
N VAL A 640 18.85 -3.43 20.28
CA VAL A 640 19.68 -3.87 19.15
C VAL A 640 21.14 -3.60 19.49
N ASP A 641 21.87 -4.63 19.90
CA ASP A 641 23.31 -4.55 20.24
C ASP A 641 24.17 -4.24 19.01
N LEU A 642 23.79 -4.81 17.86
CA LEU A 642 24.29 -4.50 16.53
C LEU A 642 23.29 -4.99 15.46
N PRO A 643 23.26 -4.44 14.23
CA PRO A 643 24.05 -3.29 13.76
C PRO A 643 23.60 -1.97 14.42
N ALA A 644 24.40 -0.91 14.28
CA ALA A 644 24.00 0.42 14.75
C ALA A 644 23.04 1.07 13.75
N ASP A 645 21.96 1.72 14.23
CA ASP A 645 21.00 2.44 13.39
C ASP A 645 21.69 3.45 12.48
N GLY A 646 21.34 3.42 11.20
CA GLY A 646 21.97 4.18 10.13
C GLY A 646 23.26 3.58 9.56
N GLY A 647 23.59 2.33 9.90
CA GLY A 647 24.81 1.66 9.47
C GLY A 647 24.88 1.44 7.96
N PHE A 648 26.10 1.51 7.40
CA PHE A 648 26.33 1.37 5.95
C PHE A 648 26.70 -0.05 5.51
N PHE A 649 26.09 -0.55 4.43
CA PHE A 649 26.33 -1.88 3.84
C PHE A 649 26.49 -1.81 2.30
N ASP A 650 27.00 -2.85 1.66
CA ASP A 650 26.92 -3.05 0.20
C ASP A 650 25.78 -4.04 -0.11
N TRP A 651 25.00 -3.83 -1.17
CA TRP A 651 23.94 -4.77 -1.58
C TRP A 651 24.50 -6.16 -1.87
N GLY A 652 23.89 -7.20 -1.31
CA GLY A 652 24.45 -8.55 -1.30
C GLY A 652 25.34 -8.86 -0.10
N ASP A 653 25.56 -7.94 0.85
CA ASP A 653 26.14 -8.25 2.17
C ASP A 653 25.14 -9.04 3.03
N ASP A 654 25.67 -9.98 3.82
CA ASP A 654 25.05 -10.42 5.08
C ASP A 654 25.30 -9.32 6.13
N VAL A 655 24.26 -8.69 6.68
CA VAL A 655 24.38 -7.71 7.78
C VAL A 655 24.18 -8.42 9.12
N PRO A 656 25.24 -8.67 9.93
CA PRO A 656 25.08 -9.40 11.18
C PRO A 656 24.27 -8.61 12.19
N PHE A 657 23.41 -9.30 12.94
CA PHE A 657 22.63 -8.70 14.02
C PHE A 657 22.76 -9.46 15.35
N GLN A 658 22.61 -8.72 16.43
CA GLN A 658 22.42 -9.23 17.78
C GLN A 658 21.40 -8.35 18.51
N VAL A 659 20.48 -8.99 19.22
CA VAL A 659 19.42 -8.40 20.01
C VAL A 659 19.49 -8.95 21.43
N SER A 660 19.38 -8.06 22.41
CA SER A 660 19.14 -8.38 23.81
C SER A 660 17.82 -7.76 24.28
N THR A 661 17.24 -8.31 25.35
CA THR A 661 15.93 -7.92 25.87
C THR A 661 15.95 -7.82 27.39
N GLU A 662 15.26 -6.83 27.94
CA GLU A 662 15.00 -6.72 29.38
C GLU A 662 13.48 -6.76 29.62
N ASP A 663 13.04 -7.86 30.23
CA ASP A 663 11.66 -8.10 30.65
C ASP A 663 11.64 -8.13 32.19
N ALA A 664 10.63 -7.51 32.82
CA ALA A 664 10.59 -7.40 34.28
C ALA A 664 9.99 -8.64 34.98
N GLU A 665 9.45 -9.60 34.22
CA GLU A 665 8.80 -10.81 34.70
C GLU A 665 9.54 -12.09 34.27
N ASP A 666 9.88 -12.21 32.98
CA ASP A 666 10.73 -13.27 32.41
C ASP A 666 12.24 -12.99 32.60
N GLY A 667 12.65 -11.73 32.75
CA GLY A 667 14.02 -11.31 33.07
C GLY A 667 14.89 -10.89 31.87
N THR A 668 16.21 -10.87 32.09
CA THR A 668 17.23 -10.43 31.11
C THR A 668 17.88 -11.59 30.31
N GLU A 669 17.28 -12.78 30.30
CA GLU A 669 17.72 -13.90 29.45
C GLU A 669 16.83 -13.98 28.20
N THR A 670 17.26 -13.35 27.11
CA THR A 670 16.51 -13.28 25.84
C THR A 670 16.15 -14.66 25.31
N VAL A 671 14.85 -14.97 25.27
CA VAL A 671 14.33 -16.23 24.72
C VAL A 671 14.30 -16.12 23.20
N CYS A 672 15.45 -16.39 22.56
CA CYS A 672 15.71 -16.13 21.14
C CYS A 672 14.64 -16.65 20.15
N THR A 673 13.85 -17.66 20.49
CA THR A 673 12.74 -18.18 19.65
C THR A 673 11.50 -17.30 19.65
N ARG A 674 11.42 -16.27 20.50
CA ARG A 674 10.36 -15.25 20.52
C ARG A 674 10.79 -13.91 19.92
N VAL A 675 12.08 -13.73 19.60
CA VAL A 675 12.50 -12.60 18.77
C VAL A 675 12.06 -12.93 17.34
N ALA A 676 11.15 -12.14 16.79
CA ALA A 676 10.83 -12.13 15.38
C ALA A 676 11.44 -10.88 14.72
N TRP A 677 11.75 -10.97 13.43
CA TRP A 677 12.32 -9.85 12.69
C TRP A 677 11.87 -9.86 11.23
N SER A 678 11.82 -8.68 10.64
CA SER A 678 11.61 -8.46 9.21
C SER A 678 12.68 -7.51 8.69
N TYR A 679 13.31 -7.86 7.58
CA TYR A 679 14.12 -6.98 6.75
C TYR A 679 13.37 -6.73 5.44
N GLY A 680 13.33 -5.47 4.99
CA GLY A 680 12.73 -5.09 3.72
C GLY A 680 13.51 -4.02 2.98
N LEU A 681 13.27 -3.96 1.68
CA LEU A 681 13.76 -2.92 0.80
C LEU A 681 12.82 -1.72 0.93
N GLY A 682 13.34 -0.62 1.46
CA GLY A 682 12.74 0.69 1.33
C GLY A 682 13.21 1.35 0.05
N HIS A 683 12.29 1.98 -0.66
CA HIS A 683 12.59 2.87 -1.78
C HIS A 683 11.66 4.09 -1.77
N ASP A 684 12.27 5.26 -1.99
CA ASP A 684 11.59 6.56 -2.04
C ASP A 684 10.87 6.91 -0.73
N GLN A 685 9.58 6.60 -0.64
CA GLN A 685 8.72 6.89 0.51
C GLN A 685 8.03 5.65 1.09
N HIS A 686 8.25 4.45 0.53
CA HIS A 686 7.67 3.20 1.04
C HIS A 686 8.71 2.07 1.20
N ALA A 687 8.29 0.93 1.76
CA ALA A 687 9.12 -0.27 1.80
C ALA A 687 8.29 -1.56 1.71
N HIS A 688 8.86 -2.58 1.08
CA HIS A 688 8.28 -3.92 0.95
C HIS A 688 9.15 -4.94 1.71
N PRO A 689 8.57 -5.94 2.42
CA PRO A 689 9.38 -6.86 3.21
C PRO A 689 10.07 -7.87 2.29
N GLU A 690 11.39 -7.98 2.36
CA GLU A 690 12.15 -8.95 1.58
C GLU A 690 12.24 -10.29 2.33
N VAL A 691 12.61 -10.29 3.61
CA VAL A 691 12.86 -11.52 4.40
C VAL A 691 12.39 -11.36 5.84
N SER A 692 11.60 -12.31 6.34
CA SER A 692 11.20 -12.40 7.74
C SER A 692 11.74 -13.67 8.40
N GLY A 693 12.02 -13.61 9.71
CA GLY A 693 12.59 -14.73 10.45
C GLY A 693 12.46 -14.60 11.97
N THR A 694 13.11 -15.52 12.69
CA THR A 694 13.17 -15.53 14.16
C THR A 694 14.58 -15.79 14.67
N GLY A 695 14.93 -15.25 15.83
CA GLY A 695 16.25 -15.40 16.45
C GLY A 695 16.79 -14.10 17.05
N CYS A 696 17.49 -14.19 18.18
CA CYS A 696 18.18 -13.06 18.82
C CYS A 696 19.54 -12.72 18.18
N THR A 697 20.08 -13.61 17.34
CA THR A 697 21.35 -13.42 16.61
C THR A 697 21.25 -14.05 15.24
N GLY A 698 21.86 -13.41 14.25
CA GLY A 698 21.85 -13.90 12.88
C GLY A 698 22.47 -12.92 11.91
N VAL A 699 21.96 -12.94 10.68
CA VAL A 699 22.23 -11.96 9.63
C VAL A 699 20.90 -11.52 9.03
N PHE A 700 20.79 -10.26 8.62
CA PHE A 700 19.83 -9.84 7.62
C PHE A 700 20.52 -10.00 6.26
N PRO A 701 20.14 -10.99 5.43
CA PRO A 701 20.65 -11.08 4.07
C PRO A 701 20.01 -9.96 3.24
N THR A 702 20.81 -9.26 2.43
CA THR A 702 20.34 -8.19 1.55
C THR A 702 20.43 -8.66 0.09
N ASP A 703 19.42 -8.47 -0.74
CA ASP A 703 19.49 -8.97 -2.12
C ASP A 703 20.49 -8.12 -2.96
N PRO A 704 21.47 -8.73 -3.66
CA PRO A 704 22.36 -7.99 -4.56
C PRO A 704 21.65 -7.37 -5.77
N ASN A 705 20.40 -7.72 -6.03
CA ASN A 705 19.55 -7.23 -7.11
C ASN A 705 18.54 -6.16 -6.66
N SER A 706 18.44 -5.79 -5.38
CA SER A 706 17.62 -4.64 -4.94
C SER A 706 17.92 -3.33 -5.72
N PRO A 707 19.16 -3.06 -6.20
CA PRO A 707 19.46 -1.99 -7.17
C PRO A 707 18.79 -2.07 -8.54
N GLU A 708 17.97 -3.10 -8.82
CA GLU A 708 17.16 -3.20 -10.04
C GLU A 708 15.76 -2.58 -9.91
N HIS A 709 15.40 -2.04 -8.74
CA HIS A 709 14.21 -1.20 -8.50
C HIS A 709 14.34 0.22 -9.11
N GLY A 710 14.75 0.29 -10.38
CA GLY A 710 14.94 1.55 -11.11
C GLY A 710 16.27 2.26 -10.82
N ALA A 711 16.75 3.04 -11.80
CA ALA A 711 17.89 3.93 -11.61
C ALA A 711 17.40 5.27 -11.06
N GLY A 712 17.80 5.61 -9.83
CA GLY A 712 17.42 6.85 -9.16
C GLY A 712 16.34 6.74 -8.08
N ALA A 713 15.88 5.53 -7.76
CA ALA A 713 15.08 5.30 -6.56
C ALA A 713 15.94 5.39 -5.28
N HIS A 714 15.41 6.00 -4.22
CA HIS A 714 16.09 6.23 -2.95
C HIS A 714 16.13 4.94 -2.09
N LEU A 715 17.02 4.00 -2.44
CA LEU A 715 17.06 2.68 -1.80
C LEU A 715 17.66 2.70 -0.38
N TYR A 716 17.05 1.97 0.55
CA TYR A 716 17.55 1.69 1.90
C TYR A 716 17.04 0.34 2.43
N GLY A 717 17.67 -0.18 3.49
CA GLY A 717 17.13 -1.33 4.24
C GLY A 717 16.29 -0.85 5.41
N ALA A 718 15.07 -1.35 5.54
CA ALA A 718 14.20 -1.18 6.70
C ALA A 718 14.17 -2.46 7.53
N VAL A 719 14.36 -2.35 8.85
CA VAL A 719 14.32 -3.49 9.78
C VAL A 719 13.34 -3.21 10.91
N VAL A 720 12.48 -4.19 11.17
CA VAL A 720 11.63 -4.29 12.37
C VAL A 720 12.03 -5.53 13.15
N ILE A 721 12.14 -5.42 14.47
CA ILE A 721 12.40 -6.52 15.39
C ILE A 721 11.37 -6.45 16.50
N THR A 722 10.62 -7.54 16.70
CA THR A 722 9.65 -7.68 17.80
C THR A 722 10.05 -8.81 18.75
N TYR A 723 9.60 -8.73 19.99
CA TYR A 723 9.75 -9.79 20.97
C TYR A 723 8.50 -9.85 21.85
N THR A 724 7.80 -10.98 21.77
CA THR A 724 6.63 -11.25 22.63
C THR A 724 7.09 -11.96 23.91
N ASP A 725 6.50 -11.61 25.05
CA ASP A 725 6.75 -12.28 26.33
C ASP A 725 5.96 -13.61 26.47
N ASN A 726 5.78 -14.13 27.70
CA ASN A 726 4.95 -15.30 28.01
C ASN A 726 3.48 -14.97 28.34
N GLY A 727 3.17 -13.72 28.63
CA GLY A 727 2.14 -13.29 29.55
C GLY A 727 2.48 -13.63 31.01
N ALA A 728 2.35 -12.67 31.91
CA ALA A 728 2.61 -12.81 33.33
C ALA A 728 1.34 -12.66 34.18
N ASN A 729 1.38 -13.23 35.39
CA ASN A 729 0.33 -13.15 36.42
C ASN A 729 -1.11 -13.56 36.01
N GLY A 730 -1.31 -14.13 34.82
CA GLY A 730 -2.62 -14.50 34.27
C GLY A 730 -3.19 -13.51 33.24
N LEU A 731 -2.40 -12.51 32.83
CA LEU A 731 -2.68 -11.61 31.72
C LEU A 731 -2.18 -12.20 30.39
N PRO A 732 -2.69 -11.73 29.23
CA PRO A 732 -2.15 -12.13 27.92
C PRO A 732 -0.69 -11.65 27.73
N PRO A 733 0.03 -12.21 26.74
CA PRO A 733 1.36 -11.71 26.39
C PRO A 733 1.35 -10.27 25.88
N ALA A 734 2.42 -9.54 26.14
CA ALA A 734 2.72 -8.26 25.49
C ALA A 734 3.92 -8.39 24.55
N ALA A 735 4.08 -7.40 23.65
CA ALA A 735 5.16 -7.36 22.68
C ALA A 735 5.95 -6.05 22.81
N GLY A 736 7.28 -6.17 22.79
CA GLY A 736 8.20 -5.06 22.57
C GLY A 736 8.60 -4.97 21.10
N GLU A 737 9.16 -3.82 20.71
CA GLU A 737 9.63 -3.56 19.34
C GLU A 737 10.88 -2.66 19.31
N ALA A 738 11.72 -2.86 18.31
CA ALA A 738 12.76 -1.92 17.89
C ALA A 738 12.84 -1.84 16.35
N THR A 739 13.12 -0.65 15.81
CA THR A 739 13.29 -0.44 14.35
C THR A 739 14.67 0.14 14.02
N LEU A 740 15.19 -0.23 12.84
CA LEU A 740 16.54 0.12 12.41
C LEU A 740 16.56 0.41 10.89
N ARG A 741 17.22 1.52 10.50
CA ARG A 741 17.51 1.83 9.09
C ARG A 741 18.94 1.43 8.74
N LEU A 742 19.11 0.79 7.59
CA LEU A 742 20.38 0.47 6.97
C LEU A 742 20.53 1.28 5.68
N ASN A 743 21.69 1.89 5.46
CA ASN A 743 21.94 2.74 4.30
C ASN A 743 22.92 2.04 3.33
N PRO A 744 22.67 1.96 2.02
CA PRO A 744 23.69 1.50 1.09
C PRO A 744 24.90 2.46 1.11
N LYS A 745 26.11 1.93 0.89
CA LYS A 745 27.34 2.74 0.91
C LYS A 745 27.36 3.79 -0.20
N LEU A 746 26.68 3.57 -1.33
CA LEU A 746 26.37 4.62 -2.31
C LEU A 746 25.14 5.41 -1.84
N GLN A 747 25.24 6.74 -1.91
CA GLN A 747 24.18 7.67 -1.52
C GLN A 747 24.18 8.82 -2.52
N GLU A 748 23.07 9.02 -3.23
CA GLU A 748 22.91 10.09 -4.20
C GLU A 748 22.50 11.39 -3.49
N ALA A 749 22.95 12.54 -4.01
CA ALA A 749 22.89 13.81 -3.29
C ALA A 749 21.46 14.36 -3.16
N GLU A 750 20.62 14.09 -4.16
CA GLU A 750 19.24 14.51 -4.33
C GLU A 750 18.28 13.96 -3.28
N HIS A 751 18.55 12.78 -2.71
CA HIS A 751 17.73 12.17 -1.65
C HIS A 751 17.97 12.77 -0.26
N ALA A 752 18.92 13.71 -0.12
CA ALA A 752 19.20 14.37 1.16
C ALA A 752 18.34 15.62 1.33
N THR A 753 17.93 15.95 2.57
CA THR A 753 17.12 17.15 2.84
C THR A 753 17.91 18.41 2.50
N LEU A 754 17.39 19.24 1.58
CA LEU A 754 18.09 20.40 1.03
C LEU A 754 17.72 21.72 1.75
N GLU A 755 18.72 22.45 2.25
CA GLU A 755 18.59 23.87 2.59
C GLU A 755 19.36 24.70 1.54
N GLY A 756 18.65 25.51 0.75
CA GLY A 756 19.25 26.50 -0.15
C GLY A 756 19.95 25.96 -1.41
N ALA A 757 19.74 24.70 -1.77
CA ALA A 757 20.19 24.07 -3.00
C ALA A 757 18.98 23.51 -3.79
N GLU A 758 19.20 23.11 -5.04
CA GLU A 758 18.17 22.60 -5.97
C GLU A 758 18.66 21.32 -6.67
N VAL A 759 17.74 20.38 -6.94
CA VAL A 759 18.00 19.18 -7.76
C VAL A 759 17.91 19.55 -9.24
N VAL A 760 18.77 18.98 -10.08
CA VAL A 760 18.84 19.25 -11.52
C VAL A 760 19.14 17.98 -12.32
N GLU A 761 18.32 17.70 -13.34
CA GLU A 761 18.51 16.62 -14.31
C GLU A 761 19.82 16.74 -15.11
N ASP A 762 20.59 15.66 -15.19
CA ASP A 762 21.82 15.50 -15.99
C ASP A 762 22.06 14.00 -16.27
N GLU A 763 21.83 13.54 -17.51
CA GLU A 763 22.08 12.16 -17.98
C GLU A 763 23.54 11.66 -17.72
N ALA A 764 24.46 12.55 -17.32
CA ALA A 764 25.84 12.22 -16.98
C ALA A 764 26.12 12.18 -15.46
N ALA A 765 25.09 12.25 -14.61
CA ALA A 765 25.14 11.94 -13.17
C ALA A 765 24.77 10.47 -12.90
N SER A 766 24.92 10.00 -11.67
CA SER A 766 24.77 8.58 -11.28
C SER A 766 23.32 8.08 -11.40
N ALA A 767 22.39 8.82 -10.82
CA ALA A 767 20.94 8.54 -10.81
C ALA A 767 20.14 9.30 -11.89
N GLY A 768 20.82 10.07 -12.75
CA GLY A 768 20.18 10.95 -13.74
C GLY A 768 19.90 12.38 -13.24
N ALA A 769 19.99 12.62 -11.93
CA ALA A 769 19.91 13.95 -11.32
C ALA A 769 21.17 14.28 -10.48
N TYR A 770 21.26 15.51 -9.96
CA TYR A 770 22.32 15.93 -9.03
C TYR A 770 21.90 17.19 -8.25
N VAL A 771 22.55 17.48 -7.12
CA VAL A 771 22.33 18.73 -6.36
C VAL A 771 23.24 19.86 -6.85
N ALA A 772 22.63 20.92 -7.36
CA ALA A 772 23.33 22.04 -7.98
C ALA A 772 23.69 23.18 -7.00
N GLY A 773 24.78 23.89 -7.33
CA GLY A 773 25.05 25.24 -6.81
C GLY A 773 25.48 25.37 -5.33
N LEU A 774 25.49 24.27 -4.56
CA LEU A 774 25.81 24.18 -3.13
C LEU A 774 26.89 25.18 -2.68
N GLY A 775 26.48 26.19 -1.90
CA GLY A 775 27.24 27.43 -1.73
C GLY A 775 27.97 27.58 -0.39
N LYS A 776 27.46 28.44 0.49
CA LYS A 776 28.05 28.85 1.77
C LYS A 776 27.07 28.91 2.95
N ARG A 777 25.77 28.91 2.67
CA ARG A 777 24.69 28.85 3.68
C ARG A 777 23.87 27.58 3.54
N ASP A 778 24.26 26.77 2.57
CA ASP A 778 23.40 25.85 1.86
C ASP A 778 23.96 24.45 2.14
N SER A 779 23.09 23.50 2.43
CA SER A 779 23.47 22.21 3.00
C SER A 779 22.52 21.08 2.61
N LEU A 780 23.09 19.88 2.59
CA LEU A 780 22.34 18.62 2.57
C LEU A 780 22.38 18.04 3.98
N ALA A 781 21.26 17.49 4.45
CA ALA A 781 21.17 16.70 5.67
C ALA A 781 20.82 15.25 5.32
N MET A 782 21.58 14.30 5.88
CA MET A 782 21.31 12.87 5.81
C MET A 782 21.00 12.39 7.23
N GLU A 783 19.73 12.10 7.48
CA GLU A 783 19.18 11.62 8.75
C GLU A 783 19.50 10.13 8.97
N ARG A 784 19.41 9.65 10.22
CA ARG A 784 19.73 8.25 10.62
C ARG A 784 20.99 7.70 9.94
N VAL A 785 22.15 8.31 10.20
CA VAL A 785 23.46 7.88 9.69
C VAL A 785 24.35 7.39 10.83
N SER A 786 24.99 6.23 10.66
CA SER A 786 26.06 5.73 11.52
C SER A 786 27.37 5.54 10.75
N LEU A 787 28.46 6.06 11.30
CA LEU A 787 29.80 5.91 10.73
C LEU A 787 30.58 4.70 11.28
N SER A 788 29.88 3.74 11.90
CA SER A 788 30.48 2.47 12.36
C SER A 788 31.16 1.74 11.20
N GLY A 789 32.43 1.36 11.38
CA GLY A 789 33.24 0.71 10.33
C GLY A 789 33.64 1.62 9.15
N ILE A 790 33.15 2.86 9.07
CA ILE A 790 33.41 3.82 8.00
C ILE A 790 34.53 4.78 8.39
N ASN A 791 35.57 4.85 7.55
CA ASN A 791 36.79 5.61 7.82
C ASN A 791 37.04 6.80 6.87
N SER A 792 36.36 6.79 5.71
CA SER A 792 36.41 7.87 4.72
C SER A 792 35.14 7.86 3.86
N ALA A 793 35.02 8.86 2.98
CA ALA A 793 34.03 8.86 1.90
C ALA A 793 34.69 9.33 0.61
N THR A 794 34.08 9.03 -0.52
CA THR A 794 34.38 9.58 -1.85
C THR A 794 33.16 10.34 -2.33
N ALA A 795 33.34 11.52 -2.92
CA ALA A 795 32.23 12.29 -3.47
C ALA A 795 32.48 12.66 -4.93
N SER A 796 31.50 12.42 -5.81
CA SER A 796 31.53 12.91 -7.19
C SER A 796 31.05 14.36 -7.23
N VAL A 797 31.94 15.28 -7.64
CA VAL A 797 31.72 16.71 -7.43
C VAL A 797 32.37 17.57 -8.52
N ARG A 798 31.66 18.61 -8.98
CA ARG A 798 32.17 19.64 -9.91
C ARG A 798 32.08 21.05 -9.29
N GLY A 799 32.58 22.06 -10.00
CA GLY A 799 32.59 23.45 -9.51
C GLY A 799 33.86 23.87 -8.75
N ARG A 800 33.76 24.86 -7.85
CA ARG A 800 34.90 25.43 -7.10
C ARG A 800 34.54 25.84 -5.67
N GLY A 801 35.13 25.11 -4.73
CA GLY A 801 34.94 25.34 -3.29
C GLY A 801 35.75 24.37 -2.43
N THR A 802 35.26 24.15 -1.22
CA THR A 802 35.71 23.06 -0.34
C THR A 802 34.45 22.34 0.13
N LEU A 803 34.31 21.07 -0.23
CA LEU A 803 33.25 20.19 0.28
C LEU A 803 33.60 19.81 1.72
N GLN A 804 32.62 19.76 2.63
CA GLN A 804 32.85 19.59 4.06
C GLN A 804 31.78 18.72 4.71
N LEU A 805 32.20 17.67 5.43
CA LEU A 805 31.32 16.83 6.25
C LEU A 805 31.27 17.35 7.70
N ARG A 806 30.06 17.46 8.25
CA ARG A 806 29.72 18.00 9.57
C ARG A 806 28.74 17.06 10.28
N TRP A 807 28.53 17.24 11.57
CA TRP A 807 27.74 16.31 12.39
C TRP A 807 26.75 17.05 13.27
N GLY A 808 25.46 16.69 13.18
CA GLY A 808 24.36 17.24 13.99
C GLY A 808 24.05 18.74 13.82
N SER A 809 24.70 19.44 12.87
CA SER A 809 24.36 20.81 12.46
C SER A 809 25.18 21.22 11.22
N PRO A 810 24.61 21.97 10.26
CA PRO A 810 25.37 22.52 9.13
C PRO A 810 26.37 23.60 9.58
N THR A 811 26.22 24.14 10.79
CA THR A 811 27.15 25.11 11.38
C THR A 811 28.31 24.46 12.14
N ALA A 812 28.18 23.20 12.55
CA ALA A 812 29.18 22.49 13.35
C ALA A 812 30.55 22.41 12.63
N LYS A 813 31.65 22.42 13.39
CA LYS A 813 33.00 22.37 12.81
C LYS A 813 33.17 21.10 11.96
N PRO A 814 33.57 21.20 10.68
CA PRO A 814 33.70 20.03 9.82
C PRO A 814 34.79 19.08 10.31
N PHE A 815 34.53 17.78 10.15
CA PHE A 815 35.43 16.69 10.54
C PHE A 815 36.22 16.13 9.34
N ALA A 816 35.67 16.23 8.12
CA ALA A 816 36.37 15.95 6.86
C ALA A 816 36.18 17.12 5.88
N THR A 817 37.15 17.36 5.00
CA THR A 817 37.07 18.41 3.97
C THR A 817 37.88 18.06 2.72
N ALA A 818 37.30 18.28 1.53
CA ALA A 818 37.97 18.08 0.24
C ALA A 818 37.94 19.39 -0.59
N LYS A 819 39.04 19.74 -1.25
CA LYS A 819 39.12 20.95 -2.09
C LYS A 819 38.78 20.63 -3.53
N VAL A 820 37.80 21.34 -4.08
CA VAL A 820 37.29 21.12 -5.44
C VAL A 820 37.62 22.33 -6.33
N ASN A 821 38.10 22.04 -7.53
CA ASN A 821 38.26 23.00 -8.62
C ASN A 821 38.25 22.17 -9.92
N ALA A 822 37.07 21.68 -10.30
CA ALA A 822 36.81 20.84 -11.45
C ALA A 822 35.79 21.51 -12.39
N ARG A 823 35.72 21.07 -13.65
CA ARG A 823 34.77 21.56 -14.67
C ARG A 823 33.85 20.47 -15.21
N THR A 824 34.06 19.25 -14.74
CA THR A 824 33.39 18.00 -15.07
C THR A 824 33.28 17.23 -13.76
N TRP A 825 32.45 16.21 -13.71
CA TRP A 825 32.43 15.27 -12.58
C TRP A 825 33.82 14.72 -12.28
N ARG A 826 34.05 14.48 -10.99
CA ARG A 826 35.31 13.99 -10.44
C ARG A 826 35.15 13.59 -8.97
N ASP A 827 35.68 12.42 -8.66
CA ASP A 827 35.92 11.92 -7.31
C ASP A 827 36.87 12.81 -6.49
N VAL A 828 36.44 13.14 -5.27
CA VAL A 828 37.30 13.67 -4.21
C VAL A 828 37.18 12.85 -2.92
N GLY A 829 38.32 12.44 -2.37
CA GLY A 829 38.37 11.70 -1.11
C GLY A 829 38.23 12.62 0.12
N LEU A 830 37.33 12.23 1.00
CA LEU A 830 37.05 12.84 2.31
C LEU A 830 37.54 11.90 3.41
N SER A 831 38.83 11.90 3.69
CA SER A 831 39.41 11.06 4.75
C SER A 831 39.08 11.60 6.15
N PHE A 832 38.62 10.72 7.04
CA PHE A 832 38.46 11.01 8.47
C PHE A 832 39.10 9.90 9.31
N ARG A 833 38.49 9.58 10.46
CA ARG A 833 38.75 8.39 11.26
C ARG A 833 37.42 7.93 11.81
N ASP A 834 37.35 6.63 12.07
CA ASP A 834 36.22 5.91 12.64
C ASP A 834 35.53 6.68 13.79
N ARG A 835 34.21 6.59 13.79
CA ARG A 835 33.28 7.32 14.64
C ARG A 835 32.04 6.46 14.89
N GLU A 836 32.11 5.69 15.97
CA GLU A 836 30.97 5.18 16.73
C GLU A 836 30.02 6.34 17.10
N ARG A 837 29.09 6.66 16.19
CA ARG A 837 28.14 7.78 16.26
C ARG A 837 26.99 7.53 15.30
N THR A 838 25.77 7.52 15.83
CA THR A 838 24.53 7.68 15.05
C THR A 838 24.04 9.13 15.12
N GLY A 839 23.34 9.60 14.07
CA GLY A 839 22.70 10.92 13.98
C GLY A 839 22.89 11.59 12.63
N THR A 840 22.46 12.85 12.47
CA THR A 840 22.47 13.54 11.17
C THR A 840 23.89 13.87 10.67
N LEU A 841 24.23 13.40 9.47
CA LEU A 841 25.40 13.82 8.69
C LEU A 841 25.03 15.04 7.84
N TYR A 842 25.82 16.10 7.92
CA TYR A 842 25.60 17.34 7.14
C TYR A 842 26.71 17.55 6.10
N ILE A 843 26.34 17.70 4.84
CA ILE A 843 27.25 18.04 3.74
C ILE A 843 27.09 19.53 3.41
N THR A 844 28.22 20.23 3.31
CA THR A 844 28.25 21.69 3.10
C THR A 844 29.41 22.09 2.18
N ALA A 845 29.32 23.27 1.57
CA ALA A 845 30.36 23.83 0.72
C ALA A 845 30.93 25.16 1.25
N THR A 846 31.87 25.75 0.49
CA THR A 846 32.43 27.09 0.77
C THR A 846 32.35 28.04 -0.43
N GLY A 847 31.46 27.76 -1.37
CA GLY A 847 31.30 28.35 -2.69
C GLY A 847 30.91 27.27 -3.70
N GLY A 848 30.09 27.65 -4.69
CA GLY A 848 29.36 26.76 -5.60
C GLY A 848 30.10 25.48 -6.01
N LEU A 849 29.58 24.38 -5.51
CA LEU A 849 29.83 23.01 -5.94
C LEU A 849 28.53 22.43 -6.48
N ASP A 850 28.63 21.59 -7.49
CA ASP A 850 27.55 20.67 -7.81
C ASP A 850 27.99 19.30 -7.29
N LEU A 851 27.10 18.58 -6.62
CA LEU A 851 27.34 17.29 -5.98
C LEU A 851 26.39 16.25 -6.58
N ASP A 852 26.96 15.11 -6.98
CA ASP A 852 26.28 13.99 -7.64
C ASP A 852 26.17 12.85 -6.63
N THR A 853 27.26 12.15 -6.31
CA THR A 853 27.25 11.04 -5.33
C THR A 853 28.10 11.32 -4.07
N VAL A 854 27.79 10.61 -2.98
CA VAL A 854 28.68 10.39 -1.83
C VAL A 854 28.74 8.91 -1.46
N THR A 855 29.80 8.23 -1.87
CA THR A 855 30.08 6.84 -1.47
C THR A 855 30.83 6.78 -0.14
N MET A 856 30.29 6.11 0.86
CA MET A 856 30.96 5.81 2.13
C MET A 856 32.00 4.70 1.96
N VAL A 857 33.15 4.82 2.64
CA VAL A 857 34.30 3.93 2.46
C VAL A 857 34.77 3.36 3.79
N GLY A 858 34.63 2.05 3.91
CA GLY A 858 35.02 1.24 5.07
C GLY A 858 34.50 -0.18 4.95
N GLU A 859 34.55 -0.93 6.05
CA GLU A 859 33.90 -2.25 6.12
C GLU A 859 32.38 -2.03 6.26
N GLY A 860 31.97 -1.11 7.13
CA GLY A 860 30.57 -0.78 7.39
C GLY A 860 29.97 -1.69 8.47
N VAL A 861 28.69 -2.03 8.33
CA VAL A 861 27.99 -3.02 9.17
C VAL A 861 27.68 -4.32 8.43
N GLY A 862 27.67 -4.30 7.10
CA GLY A 862 27.55 -5.50 6.27
C GLY A 862 28.88 -6.25 6.12
N THR A 863 28.79 -7.54 5.82
CA THR A 863 29.91 -8.38 5.42
C THR A 863 29.52 -9.22 4.20
N PRO A 864 30.39 -9.35 3.18
CA PRO A 864 30.10 -10.22 2.05
C PRO A 864 29.83 -11.65 2.53
N PRO A 865 28.72 -12.29 2.11
CA PRO A 865 28.28 -13.57 2.65
C PRO A 865 29.39 -14.61 2.54
N PRO A 866 29.49 -15.55 3.49
CA PRO A 866 30.53 -16.57 3.48
C PRO A 866 30.50 -17.33 2.16
N ALA A 867 31.46 -17.02 1.27
CA ALA A 867 31.51 -17.58 -0.07
C ALA A 867 31.34 -19.10 0.02
N GLU A 868 30.20 -19.59 -0.48
CA GLU A 868 29.76 -20.95 -0.22
C GLU A 868 30.90 -21.94 -0.47
N GLN A 869 30.93 -23.04 0.27
CA GLN A 869 31.78 -24.18 -0.11
C GLN A 869 31.19 -24.94 -1.31
N ASN A 870 30.93 -24.18 -2.39
CA ASN A 870 31.00 -24.56 -3.78
C ASN A 870 32.17 -25.54 -3.96
N SER A 871 31.85 -26.83 -3.86
CA SER A 871 32.87 -27.86 -3.80
C SER A 871 33.62 -27.82 -5.13
N THR A 872 34.90 -27.49 -5.10
CA THR A 872 35.64 -27.10 -6.30
C THR A 872 35.83 -28.29 -7.24
N GLY A 873 34.86 -28.51 -8.12
CA GLY A 873 35.00 -29.37 -9.28
C GLY A 873 36.27 -28.95 -10.05
N PRO A 874 37.22 -29.86 -10.30
CA PRO A 874 38.56 -29.47 -10.72
C PRO A 874 38.51 -28.77 -12.07
N SER A 875 39.19 -27.63 -12.18
CA SER A 875 39.22 -26.78 -13.37
C SER A 875 39.87 -27.50 -14.56
N GLY A 876 39.03 -28.16 -15.35
CA GLY A 876 39.38 -28.97 -16.52
C GLY A 876 39.85 -28.14 -17.73
N ALA A 877 40.87 -27.30 -17.54
CA ALA A 877 41.45 -26.44 -18.56
C ALA A 877 42.22 -27.25 -19.62
N ALA A 878 41.49 -27.90 -20.52
CA ALA A 878 42.02 -28.73 -21.60
C ALA A 878 42.69 -27.91 -22.72
N ARG A 879 43.87 -27.33 -22.44
CA ARG A 879 44.79 -26.89 -23.49
C ARG A 879 45.53 -28.11 -24.05
N THR A 880 45.25 -28.46 -25.29
CA THR A 880 46.15 -29.28 -26.12
C THR A 880 47.21 -28.42 -26.80
N GLU A 881 48.28 -29.07 -27.29
CA GLU A 881 49.52 -28.47 -27.82
C GLU A 881 50.47 -27.89 -26.72
N GLY A 882 51.75 -28.27 -26.65
CA GLY A 882 52.46 -29.30 -27.41
C GLY A 882 53.96 -29.42 -27.08
N GLU A 883 54.58 -30.47 -27.63
CA GLU A 883 56.02 -30.78 -27.72
C GLU A 883 56.84 -31.20 -26.46
N GLN A 884 57.45 -32.40 -26.59
CA GLN A 884 58.58 -33.01 -25.86
C GLN A 884 58.36 -33.51 -24.42
#